data_AF-A0A1Z8XP67-F1
#
_entry.id   AF-A0A1Z8XP67-F1
#
_cell.length_a   1.000
_cell.length_b   1.000
_cell.length_c   1.000
_cell.angle_alpha   90.00
_cell.angle_beta   90.00
_cell.angle_gamma   90.00
#
_symmetry.space_group_name_H-M   'P 1'
#
loop_
_entity.id
_entity.type
_entity.pdbx_description
1 polymer ?
#
loop_
_entity_poly.entity_id
_entity_poly.type
_entity_poly.pdbx_seq_one_letter_code
_entity_poly.pdbx_strand_id
1 'polypeptide(L)'
;MSQSPLSDSRGASDSYLESFGKLAQRIRSGNSFSGNERNCAFINSGDGKFTDVSYSLGLDLIDDSRGLAVTDLDGDGDPDYFLTNRTAPRFRVLRNDLKNENRWLVLKLIGDPNKKCSRDAIGARVEVRLNDRNIFRTLYAGDSFLSQSSKDLRFGIGKSETLQDARVRWPSGEIEIFELDSGVGKFILSQGSGKIESHERITFKEKFAPVPLKLPKKTDELRIRLSQPLKLPEGLDYKDLNGNKLLVDELTQNGPLLINLWATWCAPCLKELKELAQNSSILRDERIEVIALSVDNIYEDRGIGSEEVIEKVRLSGYEGRLGFATRSLVDTLDGLIKKSVYRHNDFPIPSSFLIDRGSWLTVIYKGPASFNQIIEDKNKMGLGPDVARKESSPFEGLWTQKEFIRNPIAVSKIYFNSGYPEEAKNHLSSFLSTHKVIPGKDIGSRKLLQLSQVHFQLAEILSKLGDNDTALSQFKAASHLNPNNERMKLRKIFSMAEAGEGKEAEGLAKKLCEKFPQNINHLTLLGDVYYALGKEKKAADTYNKILRINSKTIPAIQGLSWIKSTSKNVQLRDGKGAVQLAEFLMKSPGASNNEEFNMIIGAAYEAIGEYEKSKFYLKTSYDLALDRYSTETIKMINQNFPNFLNKDN
;
A
#
# COMPACT_ATOMS: atom_id res chain seq x y z
N MET A 1 -1.41 -17.52 12.37
CA MET A 1 -0.55 -16.66 11.51
C MET A 1 0.61 -17.50 11.00
N SER A 2 1.00 -17.37 9.73
CA SER A 2 2.19 -18.06 9.19
C SER A 2 3.41 -17.67 10.00
N GLN A 3 4.17 -18.65 10.51
CA GLN A 3 5.42 -18.38 11.22
C GLN A 3 6.36 -17.59 10.31
N SER A 4 6.93 -16.50 10.85
CA SER A 4 8.04 -15.82 10.16
C SER A 4 9.17 -16.82 9.93
N PRO A 5 9.84 -16.82 8.76
CA PRO A 5 10.93 -17.74 8.52
C PRO A 5 11.99 -17.58 9.61
N LEU A 6 12.24 -18.65 10.37
CA LEU A 6 13.24 -18.67 11.44
C LEU A 6 14.65 -18.98 10.90
N SER A 7 14.77 -19.37 9.63
CA SER A 7 16.05 -19.64 8.99
C SER A 7 16.65 -18.37 8.39
N ASP A 8 17.93 -18.15 8.67
CA ASP A 8 18.80 -17.07 8.16
C ASP A 8 19.07 -17.15 6.63
N SER A 9 18.27 -17.95 5.91
CA SER A 9 18.26 -18.02 4.45
C SER A 9 17.72 -16.70 3.92
N ARG A 10 18.65 -15.81 3.54
CA ARG A 10 18.38 -14.50 2.92
C ARG A 10 17.44 -14.67 1.74
N GLY A 11 16.17 -14.34 1.96
CA GLY A 11 15.09 -14.41 0.98
C GLY A 11 13.88 -15.08 1.60
N ALA A 12 12.93 -14.28 2.09
CA ALA A 12 11.59 -14.80 2.31
C ALA A 12 11.12 -15.46 1.00
N SER A 13 10.60 -16.69 1.08
CA SER A 13 10.06 -17.36 -0.11
C SER A 13 8.98 -16.47 -0.74
N ASP A 14 8.92 -16.41 -2.07
CA ASP A 14 7.93 -15.61 -2.79
C ASP A 14 6.49 -15.94 -2.33
N SER A 15 6.24 -17.19 -1.94
CA SER A 15 4.96 -17.63 -1.35
C SER A 15 4.63 -16.95 -0.01
N TYR A 16 5.63 -16.70 0.85
CA TYR A 16 5.42 -15.97 2.10
C TYR A 16 5.08 -14.50 1.81
N LEU A 17 5.84 -13.86 0.92
CA LEU A 17 5.60 -12.46 0.55
C LEU A 17 4.23 -12.27 -0.11
N GLU A 18 3.81 -13.19 -0.98
CA GLU A 18 2.49 -13.19 -1.60
C GLU A 18 1.39 -13.36 -0.54
N SER A 19 1.55 -14.34 0.37
CA SER A 19 0.59 -14.58 1.45
C SER A 19 0.47 -13.38 2.39
N PHE A 20 1.60 -12.77 2.75
CA PHE A 20 1.63 -11.53 3.52
C PHE A 20 0.98 -10.37 2.76
N GLY A 21 1.20 -10.27 1.45
CA GLY A 21 0.56 -9.32 0.57
C GLY A 21 -0.97 -9.45 0.57
N LYS A 22 -1.49 -10.69 0.44
CA LYS A 22 -2.92 -11.00 0.52
C LYS A 22 -3.52 -10.66 1.89
N LEU A 23 -2.82 -11.02 2.98
CA LEU A 23 -3.23 -10.65 4.34
C LEU A 23 -3.30 -9.12 4.49
N ALA A 24 -2.25 -8.41 4.06
CA ALA A 24 -2.21 -6.96 4.10
C ALA A 24 -3.31 -6.32 3.24
N GLN A 25 -3.68 -6.91 2.11
CA GLN A 25 -4.81 -6.47 1.30
C GLN A 25 -6.13 -6.63 2.06
N ARG A 26 -6.39 -7.80 2.65
CA ARG A 26 -7.60 -8.03 3.46
C ARG A 26 -7.71 -7.02 4.59
N ILE A 27 -6.61 -6.74 5.28
CA ILE A 27 -6.54 -5.72 6.32
C ILE A 27 -6.90 -4.35 5.71
N ARG A 28 -6.29 -3.93 4.60
CA ARG A 28 -6.59 -2.63 3.94
C ARG A 28 -8.06 -2.52 3.49
N SER A 29 -8.71 -3.62 3.15
CA SER A 29 -10.14 -3.72 2.85
C SER A 29 -11.04 -3.74 4.09
N GLY A 30 -10.50 -3.46 5.27
CA GLY A 30 -11.27 -3.29 6.51
C GLY A 30 -11.46 -4.55 7.34
N ASN A 31 -10.87 -5.70 6.95
CA ASN A 31 -10.92 -6.90 7.78
C ASN A 31 -10.11 -6.73 9.09
N SER A 32 -10.56 -7.44 10.12
CA SER A 32 -9.89 -7.60 11.40
C SER A 32 -8.59 -8.42 11.25
N PHE A 33 -7.61 -8.19 12.13
CA PHE A 33 -6.38 -8.98 12.19
C PHE A 33 -6.62 -10.38 12.78
N SER A 34 -7.47 -10.50 13.81
CA SER A 34 -7.75 -11.75 14.54
C SER A 34 -9.25 -12.05 14.73
N GLY A 35 -10.15 -11.36 14.03
CA GLY A 35 -11.60 -11.46 14.25
C GLY A 35 -12.07 -10.66 15.47
N ASN A 36 -12.85 -11.29 16.35
CA ASN A 36 -13.36 -10.73 17.62
C ASN A 36 -12.56 -11.29 18.80
N GLU A 37 -11.23 -11.34 18.66
CA GLU A 37 -10.33 -11.71 19.75
C GLU A 37 -10.54 -10.75 20.91
N ARG A 38 -10.86 -11.28 22.09
CA ARG A 38 -11.20 -10.45 23.24
C ARG A 38 -9.96 -9.91 23.92
N ASN A 39 -10.11 -8.73 24.51
CA ASN A 39 -9.08 -8.12 25.33
C ASN A 39 -8.91 -8.88 26.65
N CYS A 40 -7.66 -9.20 26.97
CA CYS A 40 -7.33 -9.94 28.18
C CYS A 40 -6.56 -9.08 29.19
N ALA A 41 -6.89 -9.22 30.48
CA ALA A 41 -6.21 -8.63 31.60
C ALA A 41 -5.97 -9.69 32.67
N PHE A 42 -4.71 -9.88 33.03
CA PHE A 42 -4.31 -10.90 33.99
C PHE A 42 -3.65 -10.27 35.22
N ILE A 43 -4.08 -10.69 36.41
CA ILE A 43 -3.44 -10.31 37.66
C ILE A 43 -2.38 -11.33 38.06
N ASN A 44 -1.19 -10.87 38.43
CA ASN A 44 -0.16 -11.72 39.00
C ASN A 44 -0.63 -12.20 40.38
N SER A 45 -0.75 -13.52 40.54
CA SER A 45 -1.28 -14.14 41.76
C SER A 45 -0.22 -14.32 42.86
N GLY A 46 1.04 -13.95 42.59
CA GLY A 46 2.15 -14.01 43.54
C GLY A 46 2.83 -15.38 43.63
N ASP A 47 2.26 -16.41 43.02
CA ASP A 47 2.74 -17.80 42.99
C ASP A 47 3.35 -18.19 41.64
N GLY A 48 3.68 -17.20 40.80
CA GLY A 48 4.15 -17.40 39.44
C GLY A 48 3.02 -17.68 38.43
N LYS A 49 1.75 -17.67 38.86
CA LYS A 49 0.59 -17.78 37.97
C LYS A 49 -0.10 -16.43 37.79
N PHE A 50 -0.93 -16.41 36.75
CA PHE A 50 -1.72 -15.27 36.34
C PHE A 50 -3.19 -15.68 36.30
N THR A 51 -4.05 -14.87 36.91
CA THR A 51 -5.51 -15.09 36.91
C THR A 51 -6.17 -14.12 35.94
N ASP A 52 -7.00 -14.63 35.04
CA ASP A 52 -7.79 -13.81 34.12
C ASP A 52 -8.88 -13.04 34.90
N VAL A 53 -8.82 -11.72 34.84
CA VAL A 53 -9.78 -10.80 35.48
C VAL A 53 -10.42 -9.85 34.47
N SER A 54 -10.32 -10.17 33.18
CA SER A 54 -10.74 -9.32 32.06
C SER A 54 -12.19 -8.89 32.18
N TYR A 55 -13.08 -9.85 32.46
CA TYR A 55 -14.51 -9.57 32.61
C TYR A 55 -14.80 -8.68 33.82
N SER A 56 -14.18 -8.99 34.97
CA SER A 56 -14.37 -8.24 36.22
C SER A 56 -13.89 -6.80 36.14
N LEU A 57 -12.86 -6.52 35.33
CA LEU A 57 -12.36 -5.16 35.08
C LEU A 57 -13.10 -4.44 33.94
N GLY A 58 -14.10 -5.07 33.31
CA GLY A 58 -14.79 -4.52 32.14
C GLY A 58 -13.90 -4.45 30.89
N LEU A 59 -12.78 -5.18 30.88
CA LEU A 59 -11.81 -5.23 29.81
C LEU A 59 -12.08 -6.36 28.80
N ASP A 60 -13.00 -7.29 29.07
CA ASP A 60 -13.39 -8.40 28.16
C ASP A 60 -14.19 -7.93 26.91
N LEU A 61 -13.65 -6.94 26.21
CA LEU A 61 -14.23 -6.31 25.03
C LEU A 61 -14.01 -7.21 23.80
N ILE A 62 -15.05 -7.35 22.97
CA ILE A 62 -15.00 -8.09 21.70
C ILE A 62 -14.34 -7.30 20.56
N ASP A 63 -13.78 -6.13 20.86
CA ASP A 63 -13.19 -5.24 19.86
C ASP A 63 -11.79 -5.73 19.47
N ASP A 64 -11.43 -5.62 18.19
CA ASP A 64 -10.10 -5.97 17.68
C ASP A 64 -9.05 -4.90 18.08
N SER A 65 -8.75 -4.78 19.38
CA SER A 65 -7.79 -3.81 19.92
C SER A 65 -6.36 -4.17 19.55
N ARG A 66 -5.58 -3.16 19.15
CA ARG A 66 -4.18 -3.36 18.72
C ARG A 66 -3.18 -2.43 19.38
N GLY A 67 -3.60 -1.24 19.80
CA GLY A 67 -2.75 -0.35 20.59
C GLY A 67 -3.39 -0.02 21.93
N LEU A 68 -2.57 -0.02 22.97
CA LEU A 68 -2.89 0.41 24.33
C LEU A 68 -1.91 1.52 24.73
N ALA A 69 -2.43 2.65 25.20
CA ALA A 69 -1.65 3.66 25.89
C ALA A 69 -2.22 3.87 27.29
N VAL A 70 -1.34 3.86 28.30
CA VAL A 70 -1.71 4.07 29.69
C VAL A 70 -1.34 5.49 30.11
N THR A 71 -2.30 6.21 30.67
CA THR A 71 -2.08 7.56 31.22
C THR A 71 -2.96 7.76 32.44
N ASP A 72 -2.76 8.87 33.14
CA ASP A 72 -3.63 9.33 34.22
C ASP A 72 -4.27 10.60 33.66
N LEU A 73 -5.47 10.45 33.11
CA LEU A 73 -6.13 11.47 32.31
C LEU A 73 -6.54 12.63 33.20
N ASP A 74 -7.15 12.35 34.36
CA ASP A 74 -7.72 13.33 35.29
C ASP A 74 -6.86 13.60 36.54
N GLY A 75 -5.62 13.10 36.52
CA GLY A 75 -4.59 13.37 37.51
C GLY A 75 -4.91 12.78 38.88
N ASP A 76 -5.76 11.75 38.94
CA ASP A 76 -6.21 11.14 40.19
C ASP A 76 -5.30 10.03 40.70
N GLY A 77 -4.24 9.72 39.95
CA GLY A 77 -3.19 8.78 40.30
C GLY A 77 -3.44 7.35 39.82
N ASP A 78 -4.62 7.06 39.29
CA ASP A 78 -4.95 5.75 38.77
C ASP A 78 -4.68 5.64 37.24
N PRO A 79 -4.51 4.42 36.71
CA PRO A 79 -4.21 4.24 35.29
C PRO A 79 -5.50 4.17 34.45
N ASP A 80 -5.66 5.12 33.56
CA ASP A 80 -6.62 5.12 32.47
C ASP A 80 -6.04 4.48 31.21
N TYR A 81 -6.93 3.87 30.42
CA TYR A 81 -6.56 3.15 29.21
C TYR A 81 -7.13 3.79 27.95
N PHE A 82 -6.25 4.03 27.00
CA PHE A 82 -6.58 4.48 25.66
C PHE A 82 -6.35 3.33 24.70
N LEU A 83 -7.43 2.83 24.10
CA LEU A 83 -7.40 1.71 23.18
C LEU A 83 -7.64 2.18 21.74
N THR A 84 -6.84 1.67 20.82
CA THR A 84 -7.10 1.79 19.38
C THR A 84 -7.52 0.44 18.83
N ASN A 85 -8.66 0.43 18.15
CA ASN A 85 -9.26 -0.77 17.58
C ASN A 85 -9.17 -0.72 16.06
N ARG A 86 -9.01 -1.89 15.45
CA ARG A 86 -8.98 -2.03 14.00
C ARG A 86 -10.33 -1.68 13.38
N THR A 87 -11.40 -2.19 13.98
CA THR A 87 -12.80 -2.01 13.59
C THR A 87 -13.49 -0.97 14.49
N ALA A 88 -14.74 -0.62 14.17
CA ALA A 88 -15.50 0.30 15.00
C ALA A 88 -15.96 -0.40 16.31
N PRO A 89 -15.97 0.30 17.46
CA PRO A 89 -15.49 1.67 17.66
C PRO A 89 -13.95 1.74 17.60
N ARG A 90 -13.38 2.67 16.82
CA ARG A 90 -11.92 2.71 16.54
C ARG A 90 -11.06 3.19 17.70
N PHE A 91 -11.66 3.88 18.66
CA PHE A 91 -10.98 4.47 19.79
C PHE A 91 -11.86 4.31 21.01
N ARG A 92 -11.27 3.91 22.13
CA ARG A 92 -11.92 3.91 23.43
C ARG A 92 -11.02 4.57 24.46
N VAL A 93 -11.66 5.28 25.38
CA VAL A 93 -11.07 5.75 26.61
C VAL A 93 -11.78 5.00 27.73
N LEU A 94 -11.03 4.24 28.51
CA LEU A 94 -11.51 3.56 29.69
C LEU A 94 -10.92 4.33 30.87
N ARG A 95 -11.79 5.11 31.52
CA ARG A 95 -11.41 5.79 32.74
C ARG A 95 -11.50 4.79 33.90
N ASN A 96 -10.44 4.68 34.67
CA ASN A 96 -10.48 3.96 35.93
C ASN A 96 -10.96 4.93 37.02
N ASP A 97 -11.86 4.48 37.88
CA ASP A 97 -12.43 5.29 38.97
C ASP A 97 -12.28 4.50 40.26
N LEU A 98 -11.03 4.23 40.63
CA LEU A 98 -10.73 3.30 41.71
C LEU A 98 -11.09 3.92 43.08
N LYS A 99 -12.22 3.50 43.65
CA LYS A 99 -12.65 3.94 44.98
C LYS A 99 -11.94 3.17 46.09
N ASN A 100 -10.82 3.69 46.57
CA ASN A 100 -10.14 3.16 47.76
C ASN A 100 -9.42 4.26 48.55
N GLU A 101 -8.83 3.88 49.68
CA GLU A 101 -8.05 4.76 50.57
C GLU A 101 -6.53 4.63 50.35
N ASN A 102 -6.10 4.00 49.26
CA ASN A 102 -4.69 3.83 48.98
C ASN A 102 -4.07 5.14 48.50
N ARG A 103 -2.87 5.43 48.96
CA ARG A 103 -2.08 6.56 48.49
C ARG A 103 -1.26 6.18 47.26
N TRP A 104 -0.94 7.18 46.46
CA TRP A 104 -0.19 7.03 45.21
C TRP A 104 0.83 8.16 45.03
N LEU A 105 1.84 7.88 44.22
CA LEU A 105 2.88 8.82 43.82
C LEU A 105 3.11 8.68 42.32
N VAL A 106 3.14 9.81 41.62
CA VAL A 106 3.50 9.89 40.20
C VAL A 106 4.75 10.75 40.05
N LEU A 107 5.80 10.21 39.44
CA LEU A 107 7.05 10.92 39.20
C LEU A 107 7.28 11.12 37.71
N LYS A 108 7.42 12.38 37.31
CA LYS A 108 7.85 12.78 35.97
C LYS A 108 9.32 13.20 36.02
N LEU A 109 10.13 12.61 35.17
CA LEU A 109 11.57 12.88 35.13
C LEU A 109 11.91 13.88 34.03
N ILE A 110 12.82 14.81 34.32
CA ILE A 110 13.42 15.71 33.34
C ILE A 110 14.94 15.53 33.40
N GLY A 111 15.50 14.92 32.36
CA GLY A 111 16.94 14.74 32.24
C GLY A 111 17.66 15.99 31.72
N ASP A 112 18.97 16.08 31.95
CA ASP A 112 19.82 17.14 31.43
C ASP A 112 20.77 16.61 30.32
N PRO A 113 20.61 17.04 29.06
CA PRO A 113 21.50 16.67 27.96
C PRO A 113 22.99 16.97 28.23
N ASN A 114 23.29 18.02 28.99
CA ASN A 114 24.68 18.36 29.36
C ASN A 114 25.30 17.31 30.28
N LYS A 115 24.47 16.56 31.01
CA LYS A 115 24.86 15.46 31.90
C LYS A 115 24.70 14.09 31.24
N LYS A 116 24.74 14.03 29.91
CA LYS A 116 24.62 12.80 29.10
C LYS A 116 23.31 12.04 29.35
N CYS A 117 22.23 12.77 29.60
CA CYS A 117 20.89 12.22 29.80
C CYS A 117 19.91 12.91 28.84
N SER A 118 19.09 12.15 28.10
CA SER A 118 18.04 12.76 27.28
C SER A 118 17.04 13.54 28.14
N ARG A 119 16.41 14.60 27.62
CA ARG A 119 15.38 15.36 28.37
C ARG A 119 14.26 14.49 28.92
N ASP A 120 13.92 13.42 28.21
CA ASP A 120 12.90 12.45 28.61
C ASP A 120 13.38 11.38 29.60
N ALA A 121 14.66 11.38 29.97
CA ALA A 121 15.29 10.44 30.91
C ALA A 121 14.99 8.95 30.64
N ILE A 122 14.80 8.55 29.37
CA ILE A 122 14.51 7.15 29.03
C ILE A 122 15.64 6.24 29.50
N GLY A 123 15.28 5.15 30.20
CA GLY A 123 16.21 4.23 30.86
C GLY A 123 16.51 4.56 32.32
N ALA A 124 16.03 5.69 32.85
CA ALA A 124 16.16 6.01 34.28
C ALA A 124 15.41 4.98 35.13
N ARG A 125 16.00 4.62 36.28
CA ARG A 125 15.36 3.74 37.26
C ARG A 125 15.12 4.53 38.54
N VAL A 126 13.88 4.52 39.00
CA VAL A 126 13.49 5.16 40.25
C VAL A 126 13.12 4.09 41.26
N GLU A 127 13.78 4.13 42.40
CA GLU A 127 13.47 3.33 43.58
C GLU A 127 12.86 4.26 44.62
N VAL A 128 11.65 3.94 45.06
CA VAL A 128 10.93 4.65 46.13
C VAL A 128 11.04 3.80 47.38
N ARG A 129 11.59 4.39 48.44
CA ARG A 129 11.71 3.75 49.75
C ARG A 129 10.47 4.06 50.59
N LEU A 130 9.81 3.00 51.03
CA LEU A 130 8.73 3.03 52.02
C LEU A 130 9.28 2.45 53.34
N ASN A 131 8.49 2.52 54.42
CA ASN A 131 8.93 1.99 55.72
C ASN A 131 9.26 0.50 55.68
N ASP A 132 8.42 -0.31 55.03
CA ASP A 132 8.49 -1.76 55.12
C ASP A 132 9.02 -2.42 53.83
N ARG A 133 9.20 -1.65 52.75
CA ARG A 133 9.61 -2.16 51.45
C ARG A 133 10.15 -1.08 50.52
N ASN A 134 10.89 -1.52 49.50
CA ASN A 134 11.28 -0.68 48.37
C ASN A 134 10.49 -1.11 47.14
N ILE A 135 9.97 -0.14 46.40
CA ILE A 135 9.31 -0.36 45.11
C ILE A 135 10.08 0.40 44.03
N PHE A 136 10.25 -0.19 42.86
CA PHE A 136 10.96 0.46 41.78
C PHE A 136 10.19 0.42 40.47
N ARG A 137 10.49 1.39 39.62
CA ARG A 137 10.06 1.46 38.22
C ARG A 137 11.22 1.92 37.36
N THR A 138 11.22 1.49 36.11
CA THR A 138 12.15 1.97 35.10
C THR A 138 11.34 2.68 34.03
N LEU A 139 11.84 3.83 33.57
CA LEU A 139 11.22 4.59 32.49
C LEU A 139 11.64 3.99 31.14
N TYR A 140 10.66 3.53 30.37
CA TYR A 140 10.86 2.97 29.03
C TYR A 140 10.17 3.83 27.96
N ALA A 141 10.61 3.67 26.71
CA ALA A 141 9.93 4.14 25.52
C ALA A 141 9.78 2.97 24.54
N GLY A 142 8.74 3.00 23.70
CA GLY A 142 8.37 1.92 22.79
C GLY A 142 7.56 0.81 23.45
N ASP A 143 6.55 1.16 24.26
CA ASP A 143 5.67 0.22 24.92
C ASP A 143 4.34 0.00 24.18
N SER A 144 3.83 -1.24 24.24
CA SER A 144 2.66 -1.70 23.47
C SER A 144 2.84 -1.53 21.94
N PHE A 145 1.88 -2.02 21.14
CA PHE A 145 1.98 -2.04 19.68
C PHE A 145 1.42 -0.74 19.05
N LEU A 146 2.25 -0.04 18.28
CA LEU A 146 1.91 1.23 17.59
C LEU A 146 1.36 2.33 18.52
N SER A 147 1.80 2.31 19.78
CA SER A 147 1.35 3.21 20.85
C SER A 147 2.54 3.64 21.72
N GLN A 148 2.28 4.55 22.65
CA GLN A 148 3.24 4.95 23.68
C GLN A 148 2.44 5.40 24.90
N SER A 149 2.65 4.76 26.05
CA SER A 149 2.08 5.22 27.32
C SER A 149 2.80 6.49 27.80
N SER A 150 2.16 7.19 28.74
CA SER A 150 2.78 8.34 29.43
C SER A 150 4.13 7.95 30.05
N LYS A 151 5.07 8.91 30.06
CA LYS A 151 6.40 8.76 30.69
C LYS A 151 6.37 8.91 32.22
N ASP A 152 5.17 8.87 32.79
CA ASP A 152 4.93 9.09 34.20
C ASP A 152 5.13 7.77 34.97
N LEU A 153 6.01 7.79 35.97
CA LEU A 153 6.28 6.63 36.81
C LEU A 153 5.31 6.60 37.98
N ARG A 154 4.41 5.61 37.97
CA ARG A 154 3.35 5.47 38.97
C ARG A 154 3.70 4.43 40.03
N PHE A 155 3.46 4.80 41.28
CA PHE A 155 3.70 3.99 42.46
C PHE A 155 2.47 3.98 43.36
N GLY A 156 1.92 2.79 43.62
CA GLY A 156 0.94 2.60 44.69
C GLY A 156 1.66 2.46 46.03
N ILE A 157 1.43 3.39 46.94
CA ILE A 157 2.05 3.42 48.28
C ILE A 157 1.27 2.52 49.23
N GLY A 158 -0.06 2.50 49.12
CA GLY A 158 -0.94 1.86 50.09
C GLY A 158 -1.39 2.84 51.18
N LYS A 159 -2.20 2.38 52.14
CA LYS A 159 -2.81 3.25 53.17
C LYS A 159 -1.79 3.71 54.22
N SER A 160 -1.07 2.76 54.84
CA SER A 160 -0.32 2.97 56.08
C SER A 160 1.20 3.21 55.93
N GLU A 161 1.72 3.20 54.71
CA GLU A 161 3.16 3.22 54.43
C GLU A 161 3.73 4.64 54.39
N THR A 162 4.73 4.99 55.21
CA THR A 162 5.37 6.32 55.10
C THR A 162 6.34 6.33 53.93
N LEU A 163 6.28 7.42 53.15
CA LEU A 163 7.16 7.69 52.02
C LEU A 163 8.43 8.35 52.55
N GLN A 164 9.61 7.83 52.20
CA GLN A 164 10.90 8.37 52.66
C GLN A 164 11.57 9.22 51.56
N ASP A 165 11.99 8.58 50.48
CA ASP A 165 12.69 9.23 49.36
C ASP A 165 12.54 8.46 48.05
N ALA A 166 12.82 9.17 46.95
CA ALA A 166 13.01 8.61 45.63
C ALA A 166 14.49 8.67 45.26
N ARG A 167 15.11 7.50 45.07
CA ARG A 167 16.44 7.35 44.51
C ARG A 167 16.33 7.17 43.00
N VAL A 168 16.79 8.15 42.24
CA VAL A 168 16.83 8.12 40.77
C VAL A 168 18.23 7.74 40.31
N ARG A 169 18.35 6.62 39.62
CA ARG A 169 19.52 6.30 38.80
C ARG A 169 19.27 6.78 37.38
N TRP A 170 19.97 7.83 36.98
CA TRP A 170 19.88 8.42 35.65
C TRP A 170 20.54 7.51 34.59
N PRO A 171 20.18 7.64 33.30
CA PRO A 171 20.81 6.91 32.20
C PRO A 171 22.32 7.11 32.09
N SER A 172 22.83 8.25 32.59
CA SER A 172 24.26 8.54 32.70
C SER A 172 24.99 7.65 33.70
N GLY A 173 24.27 6.95 34.57
CA GLY A 173 24.80 6.18 35.71
C GLY A 173 24.84 6.97 37.02
N GLU A 174 24.65 8.29 36.98
CA GLU A 174 24.55 9.15 38.15
C GLU A 174 23.35 8.75 39.02
N ILE A 175 23.50 8.86 40.33
CA ILE A 175 22.46 8.57 41.30
C ILE A 175 22.16 9.85 42.08
N GLU A 176 20.88 10.19 42.17
CA GLU A 176 20.38 11.34 42.89
C GLU A 176 19.25 10.89 43.83
N ILE A 177 19.16 11.50 45.01
CA ILE A 177 18.16 11.18 46.02
C ILE A 177 17.30 12.43 46.21
N PHE A 178 15.98 12.24 46.17
CA PHE A 178 14.98 13.28 46.37
C PHE A 178 14.16 12.93 47.60
N GLU A 179 14.19 13.79 48.62
CA GLU A 179 13.38 13.63 49.82
C GLU A 179 11.91 13.88 49.50
N LEU A 180 11.04 12.92 49.83
CA LEU A 180 9.61 13.00 49.56
C LEU A 180 8.86 13.37 50.84
N ASP A 181 8.22 14.53 50.86
CA ASP A 181 7.51 15.08 52.02
C ASP A 181 6.09 14.50 52.13
N SER A 182 5.96 13.21 52.45
CA SER A 182 4.69 12.49 52.76
C SER A 182 3.54 12.55 51.71
N GLY A 183 3.74 13.27 50.61
CA GLY A 183 2.68 13.72 49.71
C GLY A 183 2.10 12.62 48.82
N VAL A 184 0.79 12.70 48.63
CA VAL A 184 0.06 12.08 47.52
C VAL A 184 0.07 13.06 46.38
N GLY A 185 0.46 12.62 45.18
CA GLY A 185 0.42 13.53 44.03
C GLY A 185 1.42 13.24 42.93
N LYS A 186 1.42 14.13 41.95
CA LYS A 186 2.34 14.14 40.83
C LYS A 186 3.46 15.15 41.07
N PHE A 187 4.70 14.71 40.87
CA PHE A 187 5.87 15.53 41.07
C PHE A 187 6.83 15.45 39.88
N ILE A 188 7.57 16.53 39.66
CA ILE A 188 8.65 16.60 38.68
C ILE A 188 9.99 16.49 39.42
N LEU A 189 10.84 15.58 38.95
CA LEU A 189 12.22 15.44 39.37
C LEU A 189 13.14 15.82 38.21
N SER A 190 13.90 16.90 38.37
CA SER A 190 14.83 17.41 37.35
C SER A 190 16.26 17.01 37.74
N GLN A 191 17.01 16.45 36.80
CA GLN A 191 18.36 15.95 37.08
C GLN A 191 19.28 17.06 37.61
N GLY A 192 19.83 16.84 38.81
CA GLY A 192 20.73 17.76 39.50
C GLY A 192 20.06 18.95 40.17
N SER A 193 18.73 19.00 40.24
CA SER A 193 18.06 20.02 41.05
C SER A 193 18.15 19.68 42.53
N GLY A 194 18.23 18.39 42.90
CA GLY A 194 18.05 17.90 44.27
C GLY A 194 16.71 18.27 44.89
N LYS A 195 15.75 18.78 44.10
CA LYS A 195 14.49 19.37 44.55
C LYS A 195 13.32 18.77 43.80
N ILE A 196 12.23 18.60 44.54
CA ILE A 196 10.95 18.15 44.02
C ILE A 196 10.09 19.36 43.68
N GLU A 197 9.47 19.34 42.52
CA GLU A 197 8.48 20.34 42.11
C GLU A 197 7.10 19.68 42.06
N SER A 198 6.13 20.22 42.81
CA SER A 198 4.74 19.79 42.74
C SER A 198 4.17 20.10 41.35
N HIS A 199 3.54 19.12 40.72
CA HIS A 199 2.80 19.33 39.48
C HIS A 199 1.32 19.48 39.81
N GLU A 200 0.71 20.60 39.45
CA GLU A 200 -0.72 20.80 39.66
C GLU A 200 -1.53 19.69 38.99
N ARG A 201 -2.54 19.21 39.71
CA ARG A 201 -3.49 18.24 39.18
C ARG A 201 -4.35 18.91 38.12
N ILE A 202 -4.39 18.32 36.92
CA ILE A 202 -5.35 18.71 35.90
C ILE A 202 -6.72 18.28 36.41
N THR A 203 -7.53 19.25 36.83
CA THR A 203 -8.89 18.96 37.31
C THR A 203 -9.87 19.24 36.16
N PHE A 204 -10.51 18.20 35.63
CA PHE A 204 -11.61 18.42 34.69
C PHE A 204 -12.82 18.96 35.46
N LYS A 205 -13.35 20.10 35.02
CA LYS A 205 -14.61 20.64 35.54
C LYS A 205 -15.82 19.81 35.12
N GLU A 206 -15.73 19.11 34.00
CA GLU A 206 -16.79 18.26 33.48
C GLU A 206 -16.66 16.84 34.03
N LYS A 207 -17.77 16.31 34.57
CA LYS A 207 -17.86 14.87 34.86
C LYS A 207 -18.06 14.14 33.54
N PHE A 208 -17.11 13.30 33.16
CA PHE A 208 -17.30 12.38 32.03
C PHE A 208 -18.42 11.39 32.40
N ALA A 209 -19.62 11.63 31.88
CA ALA A 209 -20.71 10.66 31.97
C ALA A 209 -20.50 9.58 30.90
N PRO A 210 -20.82 8.31 31.16
CA PRO A 210 -20.88 7.29 30.12
C PRO A 210 -21.84 7.76 29.02
N VAL A 211 -21.30 8.15 27.86
CA VAL A 211 -22.11 8.52 26.71
C VAL A 211 -22.48 7.21 26.00
N PRO A 212 -23.78 6.89 25.85
CA PRO A 212 -24.18 5.75 25.02
C PRO A 212 -23.52 5.88 23.65
N LEU A 213 -22.98 4.79 23.10
CA LEU A 213 -22.34 4.81 21.79
C LEU A 213 -23.35 5.26 20.74
N LYS A 214 -23.35 6.56 20.41
CA LYS A 214 -24.15 7.10 19.32
C LYS A 214 -23.39 6.85 18.04
N LEU A 215 -23.66 5.70 17.42
CA LEU A 215 -23.13 5.41 16.10
C LEU A 215 -23.60 6.53 15.15
N PRO A 216 -22.69 7.15 14.38
CA PRO A 216 -23.09 8.10 13.36
C PRO A 216 -24.07 7.40 12.41
N LYS A 217 -25.07 8.16 11.91
CA LYS A 217 -25.97 7.62 10.88
C LYS A 217 -25.10 7.13 9.72
N LYS A 218 -25.36 5.91 9.27
CA LYS A 218 -24.73 5.40 8.05
C LYS A 218 -25.10 6.36 6.91
N THR A 219 -24.08 6.83 6.22
CA THR A 219 -24.24 7.66 5.02
C THR A 219 -23.70 6.87 3.84
N ASP A 220 -24.36 6.99 2.71
CA ASP A 220 -23.88 6.46 1.43
C ASP A 220 -23.09 7.54 0.64
N GLU A 221 -22.91 8.72 1.24
CA GLU A 221 -22.22 9.88 0.68
C GLU A 221 -20.90 10.15 1.42
N LEU A 222 -19.82 10.37 0.65
CA LEU A 222 -18.51 10.75 1.15
C LEU A 222 -17.78 11.66 0.15
N ARG A 223 -17.41 12.86 0.60
CA ARG A 223 -16.53 13.80 -0.10
C ARG A 223 -15.08 13.56 0.31
N ILE A 224 -14.18 13.46 -0.67
CA ILE A 224 -12.72 13.32 -0.46
C ILE A 224 -12.01 14.44 -1.22
N ARG A 225 -11.61 15.49 -0.50
CA ARG A 225 -10.74 16.55 -1.03
C ARG A 225 -9.29 16.07 -1.01
N LEU A 226 -8.65 16.00 -2.17
CA LEU A 226 -7.26 15.59 -2.25
C LEU A 226 -6.37 16.74 -1.76
N SER A 227 -5.47 16.44 -0.80
CA SER A 227 -4.47 17.41 -0.30
C SER A 227 -3.52 17.91 -1.39
N GLN A 228 -3.39 17.14 -2.47
CA GLN A 228 -2.68 17.49 -3.69
C GLN A 228 -3.47 16.93 -4.88
N PRO A 229 -3.73 17.71 -5.95
CA PRO A 229 -4.39 17.19 -7.14
C PRO A 229 -3.62 16.01 -7.77
N LEU A 230 -4.32 15.15 -8.50
CA LEU A 230 -3.76 14.00 -9.20
C LEU A 230 -3.89 14.19 -10.71
N LYS A 231 -2.77 14.20 -11.43
CA LYS A 231 -2.79 14.23 -12.89
C LYS A 231 -3.36 12.90 -13.38
N LEU A 232 -4.41 12.94 -14.18
CA LEU A 232 -4.88 11.77 -14.91
C LEU A 232 -3.95 11.48 -16.11
N PRO A 233 -3.84 10.22 -16.55
CA PRO A 233 -3.08 9.87 -17.75
C PRO A 233 -3.54 10.68 -18.95
N GLU A 234 -2.59 11.04 -19.80
CA GLU A 234 -2.93 11.55 -21.13
C GLU A 234 -3.59 10.43 -21.94
N GLY A 235 -4.61 10.77 -22.72
CA GLY A 235 -5.34 9.78 -23.52
C GLY A 235 -6.32 8.90 -22.70
N LEU A 236 -6.59 9.25 -21.44
CA LEU A 236 -7.67 8.64 -20.66
C LEU A 236 -8.99 8.79 -21.42
N ASP A 237 -9.64 7.68 -21.71
CA ASP A 237 -10.72 7.65 -22.71
C ASP A 237 -12.06 7.13 -22.20
N TYR A 238 -13.12 7.58 -22.85
CA TYR A 238 -14.48 7.06 -22.69
C TYR A 238 -15.10 6.82 -24.07
N LYS A 239 -16.29 6.20 -24.13
CA LYS A 239 -17.03 6.04 -25.39
C LYS A 239 -18.24 6.94 -25.41
N ASP A 240 -18.52 7.60 -26.53
CA ASP A 240 -19.79 8.29 -26.74
C ASP A 240 -20.95 7.29 -26.96
N LEU A 241 -22.17 7.80 -27.17
CA LEU A 241 -23.35 6.96 -27.45
C LEU A 241 -23.30 6.23 -28.80
N ASN A 242 -22.35 6.55 -29.68
CA ASN A 242 -22.13 5.82 -30.93
C ASN A 242 -20.99 4.79 -30.79
N GLY A 243 -20.37 4.69 -29.61
CA GLY A 243 -19.22 3.83 -29.35
C GLY A 243 -17.88 4.43 -29.78
N ASN A 244 -17.84 5.67 -30.26
CA ASN A 244 -16.60 6.35 -30.62
C ASN A 244 -15.78 6.66 -29.37
N LYS A 245 -14.48 6.40 -29.44
CA LYS A 245 -13.53 6.73 -28.37
C LYS A 245 -13.27 8.23 -28.35
N LEU A 246 -13.44 8.85 -27.18
CA LEU A 246 -13.18 10.27 -26.91
C LEU A 246 -12.26 10.41 -25.70
N LEU A 247 -11.54 11.53 -25.61
CA LEU A 247 -10.53 11.75 -24.58
C LEU A 247 -11.01 12.70 -23.48
N VAL A 248 -10.65 12.39 -22.24
CA VAL A 248 -10.94 13.24 -21.07
C VAL A 248 -10.16 14.56 -21.15
N ASP A 249 -8.93 14.54 -21.68
CA ASP A 249 -8.09 15.75 -21.78
C ASP A 249 -8.73 16.84 -22.64
N GLU A 250 -9.44 16.47 -23.70
CA GLU A 250 -10.15 17.41 -24.58
C GLU A 250 -11.21 18.22 -23.82
N LEU A 251 -11.87 17.58 -22.85
CA LEU A 251 -12.93 18.21 -22.05
C LEU A 251 -12.36 19.14 -20.96
N THR A 252 -11.10 18.96 -20.55
CA THR A 252 -10.47 19.77 -19.49
C THR A 252 -9.65 20.95 -20.01
N GLN A 253 -9.59 21.16 -21.32
CA GLN A 253 -8.79 22.26 -21.90
C GLN A 253 -9.32 23.65 -21.51
N ASN A 254 -10.64 23.81 -21.48
CA ASN A 254 -11.28 25.12 -21.38
C ASN A 254 -11.88 25.41 -19.99
N GLY A 255 -11.97 24.39 -19.12
CA GLY A 255 -12.63 24.50 -17.82
C GLY A 255 -12.51 23.22 -17.00
N PRO A 256 -12.99 23.24 -15.75
CA PRO A 256 -13.14 22.05 -14.95
C PRO A 256 -14.18 21.10 -15.55
N LEU A 257 -13.96 19.80 -15.33
CA LEU A 257 -14.81 18.70 -15.76
C LEU A 257 -15.34 17.96 -14.53
N LEU A 258 -16.62 17.65 -14.54
CA LEU A 258 -17.25 16.70 -13.64
C LEU A 258 -17.57 15.42 -14.42
N ILE A 259 -16.82 14.35 -14.14
CA ILE A 259 -17.18 13.00 -14.60
C ILE A 259 -18.14 12.40 -13.57
N ASN A 260 -19.37 12.10 -13.97
CA ASN A 260 -20.35 11.38 -13.17
C ASN A 260 -20.43 9.93 -13.67
N LEU A 261 -20.07 8.97 -12.82
CA LEU A 261 -20.26 7.54 -13.09
C LEU A 261 -21.61 7.10 -12.55
N TRP A 262 -22.45 6.57 -13.42
CA TRP A 262 -23.82 6.19 -13.08
C TRP A 262 -24.24 4.88 -13.74
N ALA A 263 -25.38 4.33 -13.35
CA ALA A 263 -25.94 3.15 -13.98
C ALA A 263 -27.47 3.21 -14.08
N THR A 264 -28.05 2.52 -15.06
CA THR A 264 -29.51 2.51 -15.32
C THR A 264 -30.34 2.00 -14.13
N TRP A 265 -29.78 1.09 -13.34
CA TRP A 265 -30.41 0.47 -12.17
C TRP A 265 -30.22 1.27 -10.87
N CYS A 266 -29.48 2.38 -10.93
CA CYS A 266 -29.11 3.17 -9.76
C CYS A 266 -30.10 4.34 -9.54
N ALA A 267 -31.05 4.17 -8.63
CA ALA A 267 -32.02 5.22 -8.30
C ALA A 267 -31.39 6.52 -7.77
N PRO A 268 -30.35 6.49 -6.89
CA PRO A 268 -29.66 7.71 -6.47
C PRO A 268 -28.98 8.45 -7.64
N CYS A 269 -28.51 7.72 -8.66
CA CYS A 269 -27.89 8.31 -9.84
C CYS A 269 -28.89 9.14 -10.65
N LEU A 270 -30.10 8.63 -10.89
CA LEU A 270 -31.12 9.38 -11.62
C LEU A 270 -31.55 10.64 -10.86
N LYS A 271 -31.53 10.61 -9.52
CA LYS A 271 -31.77 11.79 -8.68
C LYS A 271 -30.66 12.83 -8.82
N GLU A 272 -29.39 12.40 -8.78
CA GLU A 272 -28.23 13.27 -8.99
C GLU A 272 -28.25 13.90 -10.40
N LEU A 273 -28.50 13.11 -11.45
CA LEU A 273 -28.62 13.62 -12.82
C LEU A 273 -29.76 14.63 -12.98
N LYS A 274 -30.87 14.44 -12.26
CA LYS A 274 -31.98 15.40 -12.25
C LYS A 274 -31.59 16.72 -11.57
N GLU A 275 -30.85 16.67 -10.47
CA GLU A 275 -30.34 17.87 -9.80
C GLU A 275 -29.35 18.63 -10.71
N LEU A 276 -28.46 17.90 -11.40
CA LEU A 276 -27.54 18.49 -12.38
C LEU A 276 -28.29 19.13 -13.57
N ALA A 277 -29.35 18.49 -14.05
CA ALA A 277 -30.20 19.02 -15.12
C ALA A 277 -30.87 20.35 -14.72
N GLN A 278 -31.44 20.39 -13.51
CA GLN A 278 -32.10 21.57 -12.96
C GLN A 278 -31.17 22.78 -12.80
N ASN A 279 -29.86 22.53 -12.62
CA ASN A 279 -28.84 23.57 -12.45
C ASN A 279 -27.92 23.73 -13.67
N SER A 280 -28.32 23.21 -14.83
CA SER A 280 -27.50 23.20 -16.05
C SER A 280 -27.09 24.60 -16.54
N SER A 281 -27.93 25.62 -16.35
CA SER A 281 -27.58 27.01 -16.67
C SER A 281 -26.39 27.50 -15.85
N ILE A 282 -26.44 27.29 -14.53
CA ILE A 282 -25.37 27.73 -13.62
C ILE A 282 -24.09 26.94 -13.87
N LEU A 283 -24.18 25.63 -14.13
CA LEU A 283 -23.00 24.83 -14.49
C LEU A 283 -22.31 25.37 -15.75
N ARG A 284 -23.08 25.80 -16.77
CA ARG A 284 -22.54 26.45 -17.97
C ARG A 284 -21.91 27.81 -17.67
N ASP A 285 -22.56 28.65 -16.86
CA ASP A 285 -22.05 29.98 -16.49
C ASP A 285 -20.74 29.87 -15.68
N GLU A 286 -20.67 28.87 -14.80
CA GLU A 286 -19.48 28.51 -14.02
C GLU A 286 -18.40 27.77 -14.84
N ARG A 287 -18.70 27.47 -16.12
CA ARG A 287 -17.85 26.75 -17.09
C ARG A 287 -17.43 25.36 -16.61
N ILE A 288 -18.32 24.67 -15.90
CA ILE A 288 -18.14 23.28 -15.49
C ILE A 288 -18.71 22.40 -16.60
N GLU A 289 -17.84 21.70 -17.30
CA GLU A 289 -18.28 20.66 -18.23
C GLU A 289 -18.74 19.45 -17.40
N VAL A 290 -19.90 18.89 -17.72
CA VAL A 290 -20.40 17.68 -17.05
C VAL A 290 -20.56 16.57 -18.09
N ILE A 291 -20.01 15.41 -17.77
CA ILE A 291 -20.21 14.19 -18.55
C ILE A 291 -20.73 13.06 -17.66
N ALA A 292 -21.86 12.47 -18.04
CA ALA A 292 -22.45 11.33 -17.36
C ALA A 292 -22.14 10.04 -18.14
N LEU A 293 -21.29 9.20 -17.54
CA LEU A 293 -20.80 7.95 -18.11
C LEU A 293 -21.48 6.75 -17.45
N SER A 294 -22.20 5.98 -18.26
CA SER A 294 -22.79 4.72 -17.82
C SER A 294 -21.68 3.69 -17.54
N VAL A 295 -21.78 3.00 -16.41
CA VAL A 295 -20.94 1.84 -16.05
C VAL A 295 -21.67 0.51 -16.23
N ASP A 296 -22.84 0.52 -16.87
CA ASP A 296 -23.71 -0.66 -17.01
C ASP A 296 -23.01 -1.85 -17.69
N ASN A 297 -22.05 -1.59 -18.58
CA ASN A 297 -21.30 -2.62 -19.33
C ASN A 297 -19.88 -2.89 -18.77
N ILE A 298 -19.55 -2.41 -17.56
CA ILE A 298 -18.21 -2.58 -16.95
C ILE A 298 -18.15 -3.75 -15.97
N TYR A 299 -19.18 -3.89 -15.13
CA TYR A 299 -19.21 -4.87 -14.04
C TYR A 299 -19.98 -6.13 -14.40
N GLU A 300 -21.04 -5.97 -15.18
CA GLU A 300 -21.83 -7.04 -15.77
C GLU A 300 -21.96 -6.67 -17.24
N ASP A 301 -21.61 -7.56 -18.17
CA ASP A 301 -21.82 -7.30 -19.60
C ASP A 301 -23.31 -7.44 -19.91
N ARG A 302 -24.09 -6.45 -19.47
CA ARG A 302 -25.55 -6.43 -19.65
C ARG A 302 -25.93 -6.19 -21.10
N GLY A 303 -24.97 -5.83 -21.95
CA GLY A 303 -25.22 -5.49 -23.36
C GLY A 303 -26.15 -4.29 -23.52
N ILE A 304 -26.20 -3.39 -22.53
CA ILE A 304 -27.11 -2.24 -22.56
C ILE A 304 -26.64 -1.29 -23.66
N GLY A 305 -27.53 -1.06 -24.63
CA GLY A 305 -27.33 -0.18 -25.75
C GLY A 305 -27.68 1.27 -25.45
N SER A 306 -27.30 2.17 -26.36
CA SER A 306 -27.47 3.62 -26.22
C SER A 306 -28.94 4.05 -26.07
N GLU A 307 -29.88 3.33 -26.68
CA GLU A 307 -31.32 3.63 -26.59
C GLU A 307 -31.84 3.56 -25.16
N GLU A 308 -31.50 2.50 -24.42
CA GLU A 308 -31.93 2.32 -23.03
C GLU A 308 -31.28 3.37 -22.10
N VAL A 309 -30.00 3.68 -22.33
CA VAL A 309 -29.31 4.76 -21.61
C VAL A 309 -30.02 6.10 -21.83
N ILE A 310 -30.32 6.43 -23.09
CA ILE A 310 -31.05 7.67 -23.45
C ILE A 310 -32.42 7.71 -22.79
N GLU A 311 -33.17 6.61 -22.83
CA GLU A 311 -34.51 6.54 -22.23
C GLU A 311 -34.45 6.82 -20.72
N LYS A 312 -33.51 6.19 -19.99
CA LYS A 312 -33.36 6.38 -18.55
C LYS A 312 -32.92 7.80 -18.18
N VAL A 313 -31.99 8.39 -18.93
CA VAL A 313 -31.55 9.78 -18.69
C VAL A 313 -32.64 10.78 -19.03
N ARG A 314 -33.47 10.53 -20.05
CA ARG A 314 -34.59 11.41 -20.39
C ARG A 314 -35.53 11.63 -19.20
N LEU A 315 -35.71 10.63 -18.34
CA LEU A 315 -36.51 10.73 -17.11
C LEU A 315 -35.92 11.70 -16.08
N SER A 316 -34.61 11.94 -16.11
CA SER A 316 -33.96 12.93 -15.23
C SER A 316 -33.97 14.34 -15.83
N GLY A 317 -34.23 14.50 -17.13
CA GLY A 317 -34.19 15.77 -17.84
C GLY A 317 -32.78 16.29 -18.14
N TYR A 318 -31.76 15.44 -18.01
CA TYR A 318 -30.36 15.82 -18.24
C TYR A 318 -30.03 15.88 -19.74
N GLU A 319 -29.53 17.01 -20.19
CA GLU A 319 -29.20 17.30 -21.61
C GLU A 319 -27.68 17.48 -21.83
N GLY A 320 -26.85 17.15 -20.84
CA GLY A 320 -25.39 17.24 -20.95
C GLY A 320 -24.78 16.08 -21.74
N ARG A 321 -23.44 15.97 -21.73
CA ARG A 321 -22.76 14.87 -22.45
C ARG A 321 -23.05 13.52 -21.82
N LEU A 322 -23.30 12.55 -22.68
CA LEU A 322 -23.58 11.16 -22.32
C LEU A 322 -22.63 10.21 -23.02
N GLY A 323 -22.31 9.10 -22.35
CA GLY A 323 -21.48 8.06 -22.91
C GLY A 323 -21.37 6.84 -22.01
N PHE A 324 -20.43 5.97 -22.33
CA PHE A 324 -20.07 4.78 -21.56
C PHE A 324 -18.66 4.93 -21.01
N ALA A 325 -18.49 4.58 -19.73
CA ALA A 325 -17.18 4.44 -19.14
C ALA A 325 -16.43 3.30 -19.83
N THR A 326 -15.12 3.44 -19.99
CA THR A 326 -14.24 2.34 -20.40
C THR A 326 -13.67 1.65 -19.15
N ARG A 327 -13.20 0.40 -19.33
CA ARG A 327 -12.52 -0.34 -18.27
C ARG A 327 -11.26 0.39 -17.78
N SER A 328 -10.46 0.92 -18.72
CA SER A 328 -9.25 1.71 -18.45
C SER A 328 -9.56 2.95 -17.61
N LEU A 329 -10.64 3.68 -17.90
CA LEU A 329 -11.08 4.84 -17.13
C LEU A 329 -11.44 4.47 -15.69
N VAL A 330 -12.29 3.45 -15.52
CA VAL A 330 -12.73 2.99 -14.20
C VAL A 330 -11.55 2.49 -13.36
N ASP A 331 -10.68 1.66 -13.94
CA ASP A 331 -9.53 1.08 -13.25
C ASP A 331 -8.49 2.16 -12.89
N THR A 332 -8.31 3.17 -13.74
CA THR A 332 -7.43 4.32 -13.45
C THR A 332 -7.96 5.12 -12.26
N LEU A 333 -9.23 5.50 -12.28
CA LEU A 333 -9.85 6.29 -11.21
C LEU A 333 -9.86 5.52 -9.89
N ASP A 334 -10.26 4.25 -9.91
CA ASP A 334 -10.25 3.38 -8.74
C ASP A 334 -8.84 3.17 -8.18
N GLY A 335 -7.87 2.89 -9.06
CA GLY A 335 -6.47 2.70 -8.69
C GLY A 335 -5.90 3.93 -7.99
N LEU A 336 -6.12 5.11 -8.56
CA LEU A 336 -5.69 6.40 -8.00
C LEU A 336 -6.35 6.69 -6.64
N ILE A 337 -7.64 6.38 -6.48
CA ILE A 337 -8.33 6.47 -5.18
C ILE A 337 -7.68 5.53 -4.17
N LYS A 338 -7.51 4.25 -4.52
CA LYS A 338 -6.92 3.23 -3.63
C LYS A 338 -5.50 3.59 -3.19
N LYS A 339 -4.73 4.31 -4.01
CA LYS A 339 -3.41 4.83 -3.61
C LYS A 339 -3.45 6.13 -2.82
N SER A 340 -4.51 6.92 -2.97
CA SER A 340 -4.68 8.18 -2.23
C SER A 340 -5.30 7.98 -0.86
N VAL A 341 -6.08 6.91 -0.67
CA VAL A 341 -6.82 6.63 0.56
C VAL A 341 -6.44 5.25 1.09
N TYR A 342 -5.99 5.19 2.35
CA TYR A 342 -5.49 3.95 2.94
C TYR A 342 -6.53 2.83 3.05
N ARG A 343 -7.82 3.17 3.25
CA ARG A 343 -8.92 2.19 3.29
C ARG A 343 -9.42 1.93 1.88
N HIS A 344 -9.14 0.73 1.39
CA HIS A 344 -9.48 0.31 0.04
C HIS A 344 -10.89 -0.26 0.01
N ASN A 345 -11.87 0.63 -0.20
CA ASN A 345 -13.21 0.24 -0.58
C ASN A 345 -13.42 0.67 -2.02
N ASP A 346 -14.05 -0.20 -2.81
CA ASP A 346 -14.52 0.16 -4.14
C ASP A 346 -15.46 1.37 -4.02
N PHE A 347 -15.49 2.21 -5.04
CA PHE A 347 -16.39 3.35 -5.03
C PHE A 347 -17.82 2.88 -5.37
N PRO A 348 -18.85 3.41 -4.69
CA PRO A 348 -20.23 3.07 -4.98
C PRO A 348 -20.68 3.71 -6.31
N ILE A 349 -21.86 3.34 -6.79
CA ILE A 349 -22.51 4.01 -7.91
C ILE A 349 -23.75 4.75 -7.33
N PRO A 350 -23.87 6.08 -7.49
CA PRO A 350 -23.00 6.94 -8.30
C PRO A 350 -21.67 7.26 -7.62
N SER A 351 -20.70 7.66 -8.44
CA SER A 351 -19.50 8.36 -7.97
C SER A 351 -19.12 9.45 -8.96
N SER A 352 -18.76 10.61 -8.46
CA SER A 352 -18.44 11.80 -9.26
C SER A 352 -16.99 12.25 -9.02
N PHE A 353 -16.34 12.74 -10.06
CA PHE A 353 -14.93 13.13 -10.05
C PHE A 353 -14.79 14.53 -10.61
N LEU A 354 -14.34 15.45 -9.77
CA LEU A 354 -14.17 16.84 -10.16
C LEU A 354 -12.70 17.11 -10.51
N ILE A 355 -12.48 17.45 -11.76
CA ILE A 355 -11.19 17.51 -12.44
C ILE A 355 -10.96 18.95 -12.91
N ASP A 356 -9.84 19.53 -12.53
CA ASP A 356 -9.43 20.87 -12.95
C ASP A 356 -8.75 20.84 -14.33
N ARG A 357 -8.53 22.02 -14.91
CA ARG A 357 -7.93 22.20 -16.23
C ARG A 357 -6.63 21.44 -16.40
N GLY A 358 -6.46 20.78 -17.54
CA GLY A 358 -5.30 19.92 -17.79
C GLY A 358 -5.34 18.62 -16.99
N SER A 359 -6.54 18.07 -16.77
CA SER A 359 -6.79 16.74 -16.19
C SER A 359 -6.21 16.51 -14.80
N TRP A 360 -6.34 17.50 -13.91
CA TRP A 360 -5.96 17.36 -12.51
C TRP A 360 -7.17 17.00 -11.64
N LEU A 361 -7.32 15.74 -11.25
CA LEU A 361 -8.34 15.30 -10.30
C LEU A 361 -8.14 15.99 -8.94
N THR A 362 -9.18 16.65 -8.43
CA THR A 362 -9.11 17.46 -7.20
C THR A 362 -10.01 16.92 -6.08
N VAL A 363 -11.23 16.49 -6.42
CA VAL A 363 -12.22 15.99 -5.48
C VAL A 363 -12.85 14.70 -6.01
N ILE A 364 -13.05 13.75 -5.11
CA ILE A 364 -13.79 12.52 -5.35
C ILE A 364 -15.05 12.55 -4.49
N TYR A 365 -16.20 12.31 -5.10
CA TYR A 365 -17.46 12.09 -4.41
C TYR A 365 -17.83 10.62 -4.56
N LYS A 366 -17.98 9.93 -3.43
CA LYS A 366 -18.50 8.56 -3.38
C LYS A 366 -19.96 8.65 -2.94
N GLY A 367 -20.87 8.17 -3.76
CA GLY A 367 -22.31 8.41 -3.61
C GLY A 367 -22.74 9.72 -4.26
N PRO A 368 -24.02 10.10 -4.12
CA PRO A 368 -24.56 11.32 -4.70
C PRO A 368 -23.78 12.57 -4.29
N ALA A 369 -23.43 13.43 -5.25
CA ALA A 369 -22.84 14.74 -5.00
C ALA A 369 -23.88 15.84 -5.20
N SER A 370 -24.09 16.70 -4.19
CA SER A 370 -24.99 17.83 -4.33
C SER A 370 -24.38 18.93 -5.21
N PHE A 371 -25.23 19.62 -5.96
CA PHE A 371 -24.82 20.74 -6.81
C PHE A 371 -24.07 21.82 -6.03
N ASN A 372 -24.59 22.20 -4.85
CA ASN A 372 -23.97 23.22 -4.01
C ASN A 372 -22.54 22.84 -3.58
N GLN A 373 -22.31 21.56 -3.25
CA GLN A 373 -20.97 21.10 -2.88
C GLN A 373 -20.01 21.13 -4.07
N ILE A 374 -20.49 20.78 -5.27
CA ILE A 374 -19.69 20.83 -6.51
C ILE A 374 -19.24 22.27 -6.80
N ILE A 375 -20.15 23.24 -6.70
CA ILE A 375 -19.83 24.67 -6.92
C ILE A 375 -18.84 25.18 -5.85
N GLU A 376 -19.07 24.84 -4.59
CA GLU A 376 -18.16 25.21 -3.50
C GLU A 376 -16.73 24.68 -3.76
N ASP A 377 -16.62 23.42 -4.20
CA ASP A 377 -15.35 22.77 -4.45
C ASP A 377 -14.63 23.32 -5.68
N LYS A 378 -15.40 23.64 -6.73
CA LYS A 378 -14.91 24.30 -7.94
C LYS A 378 -14.35 25.68 -7.63
N ASN A 379 -15.02 26.48 -6.79
CA ASN A 379 -14.57 27.81 -6.41
C ASN A 379 -13.24 27.81 -5.63
N LYS A 380 -12.84 26.64 -5.13
CA LYS A 380 -11.58 26.43 -4.41
C LYS A 380 -10.52 25.71 -5.23
N MET A 381 -10.78 25.44 -6.51
CA MET A 381 -9.77 24.94 -7.44
C MET A 381 -8.74 26.04 -7.72
N GLY A 382 -7.50 25.65 -7.96
CA GLY A 382 -6.42 26.59 -8.28
C GLY A 382 -5.98 27.55 -7.15
N LEU A 383 -6.67 27.63 -6.01
CA LEU A 383 -6.32 28.52 -4.89
C LEU A 383 -5.03 28.13 -4.13
N GLY A 384 -4.34 27.09 -4.60
CA GLY A 384 -3.07 26.62 -4.05
C GLY A 384 -3.19 25.46 -3.07
N PRO A 385 -2.05 24.84 -2.71
CA PRO A 385 -2.00 23.62 -1.92
C PRO A 385 -2.44 23.81 -0.47
N ASP A 386 -2.33 25.01 0.09
CA ASP A 386 -2.74 25.30 1.48
C ASP A 386 -4.26 25.15 1.68
N VAL A 387 -5.05 25.63 0.72
CA VAL A 387 -6.51 25.47 0.74
C VAL A 387 -6.87 23.99 0.65
N ALA A 388 -6.31 23.27 -0.33
CA ALA A 388 -6.54 21.85 -0.51
C ALA A 388 -6.15 21.02 0.74
N ARG A 389 -5.03 21.36 1.39
CA ARG A 389 -4.59 20.74 2.64
C ARG A 389 -5.59 20.96 3.76
N LYS A 390 -5.95 22.22 4.04
CA LYS A 390 -6.88 22.57 5.12
C LYS A 390 -8.20 21.81 5.00
N GLU A 391 -8.68 21.59 3.79
CA GLU A 391 -9.94 20.87 3.54
C GLU A 391 -9.82 19.35 3.46
N SER A 392 -8.62 18.84 3.22
CA SER A 392 -8.37 17.39 3.19
C SER A 392 -8.36 16.74 4.58
N SER A 393 -8.21 17.54 5.64
CA SER A 393 -8.26 17.11 7.04
C SER A 393 -9.51 17.68 7.72
N PRO A 394 -10.33 16.86 8.39
CA PRO A 394 -11.45 17.37 9.18
C PRO A 394 -11.02 17.99 10.51
N PHE A 395 -9.72 17.97 10.83
CA PHE A 395 -9.15 18.48 12.07
C PHE A 395 -8.24 19.66 11.80
N GLU A 396 -8.33 20.68 12.66
CA GLU A 396 -7.37 21.77 12.70
C GLU A 396 -5.98 21.26 13.11
N GLY A 397 -4.92 21.89 12.60
CA GLY A 397 -3.55 21.51 12.94
C GLY A 397 -2.49 22.24 12.14
N LEU A 398 -1.23 21.98 12.52
CA LEU A 398 -0.05 22.49 11.83
C LEU A 398 0.48 21.41 10.86
N TRP A 399 0.64 21.78 9.60
CA TRP A 399 1.32 20.93 8.62
C TRP A 399 2.83 21.08 8.77
N THR A 400 3.51 20.01 9.15
CA THR A 400 4.97 20.02 9.33
C THR A 400 5.75 19.92 8.02
N GLN A 401 5.09 19.58 6.91
CA GLN A 401 5.68 19.44 5.58
C GLN A 401 4.99 20.39 4.58
N LYS A 402 5.80 21.05 3.74
CA LYS A 402 5.31 21.97 2.69
C LYS A 402 4.75 21.23 1.46
N GLU A 403 5.19 20.01 1.20
CA GLU A 403 4.80 19.21 0.03
C GLU A 403 4.55 17.76 0.43
N PHE A 404 3.49 17.15 -0.11
CA PHE A 404 3.26 15.72 -0.01
C PHE A 404 3.98 15.01 -1.16
N ILE A 405 5.01 14.23 -0.84
CA ILE A 405 5.68 13.41 -1.84
C ILE A 405 4.92 12.08 -1.94
N ARG A 406 4.13 11.94 -3.00
CA ARG A 406 3.50 10.66 -3.35
C ARG A 406 4.56 9.66 -3.77
N ASN A 407 4.28 8.38 -3.58
CA ASN A 407 5.16 7.32 -4.06
C ASN A 407 5.04 7.23 -5.61
N PRO A 408 6.07 7.65 -6.38
CA PRO A 408 5.99 7.71 -7.84
C PRO A 408 5.83 6.32 -8.46
N ILE A 409 6.39 5.27 -7.84
CA ILE A 409 6.25 3.87 -8.28
C ILE A 409 4.81 3.40 -8.14
N ALA A 410 4.10 3.86 -7.10
CA ALA A 410 2.72 3.46 -6.89
C ALA A 410 1.80 4.07 -7.96
N VAL A 411 2.05 5.32 -8.36
CA VAL A 411 1.31 6.01 -9.42
C VAL A 411 1.62 5.40 -10.78
N SER A 412 2.90 5.20 -11.12
CA SER A 412 3.28 4.60 -12.40
C SER A 412 2.73 3.18 -12.59
N LYS A 413 2.64 2.38 -11.51
CA LYS A 413 2.00 1.06 -11.56
C LYS A 413 0.52 1.12 -11.88
N ILE A 414 -0.20 2.16 -11.43
CA ILE A 414 -1.60 2.33 -11.82
C ILE A 414 -1.66 2.62 -13.31
N TYR A 415 -0.92 3.62 -13.79
CA TYR A 415 -0.95 3.99 -15.21
C TYR A 415 -0.59 2.78 -16.10
N PHE A 416 0.49 2.08 -15.76
CA PHE A 416 0.90 0.88 -16.49
C PHE A 416 -0.20 -0.19 -16.51
N ASN A 417 -0.77 -0.53 -15.35
CA ASN A 417 -1.79 -1.57 -15.24
C ASN A 417 -3.15 -1.17 -15.83
N SER A 418 -3.42 0.13 -15.95
CA SER A 418 -4.65 0.67 -16.55
C SER A 418 -4.53 0.94 -18.05
N GLY A 419 -3.38 0.62 -18.65
CA GLY A 419 -3.15 0.68 -20.08
C GLY A 419 -2.50 1.95 -20.62
N TYR A 420 -1.77 2.65 -19.76
CA TYR A 420 -1.05 3.89 -20.04
C TYR A 420 0.46 3.72 -19.73
N PRO A 421 1.17 2.80 -20.42
CA PRO A 421 2.58 2.50 -20.11
C PRO A 421 3.53 3.66 -20.48
N GLU A 422 3.19 4.45 -21.48
CA GLU A 422 3.95 5.64 -21.87
C GLU A 422 3.85 6.74 -20.81
N GLU A 423 2.67 6.95 -20.23
CA GLU A 423 2.43 7.86 -19.13
C GLU A 423 3.11 7.37 -17.85
N ALA A 424 3.11 6.06 -17.60
CA ALA A 424 3.86 5.45 -16.50
C ALA A 424 5.37 5.73 -16.62
N LYS A 425 5.94 5.59 -17.83
CA LYS A 425 7.33 5.93 -18.16
C LYS A 425 7.59 7.42 -17.93
N ASN A 426 6.77 8.29 -18.53
CA ASN A 426 6.92 9.74 -18.47
C ASN A 426 6.83 10.27 -17.03
N HIS A 427 5.91 9.72 -16.23
CA HIS A 427 5.77 10.06 -14.81
C HIS A 427 7.05 9.80 -14.02
N LEU A 428 7.67 8.62 -14.17
CA LEU A 428 8.92 8.30 -13.47
C LEU A 428 10.10 9.09 -13.99
N SER A 429 10.18 9.32 -15.31
CA SER A 429 11.23 10.15 -15.92
C SER A 429 11.18 11.59 -15.41
N SER A 430 9.99 12.17 -15.29
CA SER A 430 9.77 13.51 -14.71
C SER A 430 10.13 13.58 -13.22
N PHE A 431 9.81 12.51 -12.47
CA PHE A 431 10.24 12.41 -11.07
C PHE A 431 11.77 12.40 -10.95
N LEU A 432 12.47 11.62 -11.79
CA LEU A 432 13.94 11.53 -11.77
C LEU A 432 14.62 12.83 -12.22
N SER A 433 14.04 13.57 -13.18
CA SER A 433 14.61 14.84 -13.66
C SER A 433 14.63 15.93 -12.59
N THR A 434 13.63 15.90 -11.68
CA THR A 434 13.47 16.85 -10.58
C THR A 434 14.18 16.41 -9.28
N HIS A 435 14.53 15.13 -9.13
CA HIS A 435 15.10 14.56 -7.90
C HIS A 435 16.52 14.03 -8.10
N LYS A 436 17.48 14.96 -8.25
CA LYS A 436 18.90 14.60 -8.47
C LYS A 436 19.61 14.14 -7.18
N VAL A 437 20.57 13.23 -7.36
CA VAL A 437 21.52 12.81 -6.31
C VAL A 437 22.56 13.91 -6.12
N ILE A 438 22.84 14.26 -4.86
CA ILE A 438 23.95 15.16 -4.53
C ILE A 438 25.16 14.29 -4.12
N PRO A 439 26.26 14.29 -4.91
CA PRO A 439 27.45 13.51 -4.57
C PRO A 439 27.96 13.80 -3.15
N GLY A 440 28.36 12.75 -2.43
CA GLY A 440 28.91 12.84 -1.07
C GLY A 440 27.90 13.06 0.06
N LYS A 441 26.74 13.68 -0.20
CA LYS A 441 25.72 13.97 0.82
C LYS A 441 24.72 12.84 1.05
N ASP A 442 24.40 12.10 -0.01
CA ASP A 442 23.27 11.17 -0.02
C ASP A 442 23.69 9.70 0.21
N ILE A 443 24.98 9.35 0.36
CA ILE A 443 25.46 7.95 0.44
C ILE A 443 24.75 7.15 1.55
N GLY A 444 24.13 6.02 1.19
CA GLY A 444 23.37 5.18 2.11
C GLY A 444 22.05 5.79 2.61
N SER A 445 21.65 6.97 2.13
CA SER A 445 20.42 7.63 2.56
C SER A 445 19.16 6.95 2.03
N ARG A 446 18.04 7.17 2.74
CA ARG A 446 16.70 6.75 2.31
C ARG A 446 16.34 7.28 0.91
N LYS A 447 16.84 8.46 0.55
CA LYS A 447 16.64 9.10 -0.76
C LYS A 447 17.29 8.29 -1.89
N LEU A 448 18.52 7.81 -1.71
CA LEU A 448 19.19 6.96 -2.71
C LEU A 448 18.44 5.65 -2.92
N LEU A 449 17.98 5.01 -1.83
CA LEU A 449 17.23 3.77 -1.92
C LEU A 449 15.91 3.96 -2.68
N GLN A 450 15.22 5.10 -2.47
CA GLN A 450 14.03 5.45 -3.23
C GLN A 450 14.35 5.67 -4.71
N LEU A 451 15.36 6.48 -5.03
CA LEU A 451 15.76 6.73 -6.42
C LEU A 451 16.18 5.44 -7.14
N SER A 452 16.93 4.56 -6.45
CA SER A 452 17.29 3.23 -6.95
C SER A 452 16.05 2.40 -7.33
N GLN A 453 15.01 2.40 -6.49
CA GLN A 453 13.75 1.72 -6.80
C GLN A 453 12.99 2.37 -7.96
N VAL A 454 13.04 3.69 -8.08
CA VAL A 454 12.41 4.41 -9.20
C VAL A 454 13.08 4.08 -10.53
N HIS A 455 14.42 4.13 -10.59
CA HIS A 455 15.19 3.71 -11.75
C HIS A 455 14.88 2.25 -12.13
N PHE A 456 14.80 1.35 -11.14
CA PHE A 456 14.46 -0.05 -11.38
C PHE A 456 13.06 -0.21 -11.97
N GLN A 457 12.05 0.48 -11.44
CA GLN A 457 10.69 0.40 -11.97
C GLN A 457 10.60 0.99 -13.38
N LEU A 458 11.30 2.09 -13.66
CA LEU A 458 11.36 2.69 -15.00
C LEU A 458 12.02 1.73 -15.99
N ALA A 459 13.11 1.07 -15.59
CA ALA A 459 13.79 0.06 -16.41
C ALA A 459 12.88 -1.11 -16.79
N GLU A 460 12.07 -1.60 -15.85
CA GLU A 460 11.10 -2.67 -16.10
C GLU A 460 10.00 -2.24 -17.08
N ILE A 461 9.53 -1.00 -17.00
CA ILE A 461 8.55 -0.46 -17.96
C ILE A 461 9.17 -0.34 -19.36
N LEU A 462 10.38 0.21 -19.46
CA LEU A 462 11.11 0.36 -20.73
C LEU A 462 11.39 -1.00 -21.39
N SER A 463 11.80 -1.99 -20.60
CA SER A 463 12.02 -3.36 -21.07
C SER A 463 10.74 -3.97 -21.65
N LYS A 464 9.58 -3.79 -20.99
CA LYS A 464 8.29 -4.26 -21.52
C LYS A 464 7.85 -3.55 -22.81
N LEU A 465 8.26 -2.29 -22.98
CA LEU A 465 8.05 -1.51 -24.21
C LEU A 465 9.06 -1.88 -25.32
N GLY A 466 10.05 -2.74 -25.03
CA GLY A 466 11.08 -3.17 -25.98
C GLY A 466 12.28 -2.22 -26.13
N ASP A 467 12.38 -1.18 -25.30
CA ASP A 467 13.51 -0.23 -25.28
C ASP A 467 14.63 -0.74 -24.36
N ASN A 468 15.34 -1.78 -24.84
CA ASN A 468 16.34 -2.52 -24.07
C ASN A 468 17.56 -1.66 -23.70
N ASP A 469 17.99 -0.75 -24.58
CA ASP A 469 19.17 0.09 -24.36
C ASP A 469 18.92 1.11 -23.25
N THR A 470 17.76 1.77 -23.28
CA THR A 470 17.38 2.71 -22.22
C THR A 470 17.08 1.95 -20.94
N ALA A 471 16.42 0.78 -21.01
CA ALA A 471 16.18 -0.07 -19.85
C ALA A 471 17.50 -0.46 -19.14
N LEU A 472 18.51 -0.89 -19.89
CA LEU A 472 19.83 -1.23 -19.34
C LEU A 472 20.47 -0.03 -18.64
N SER A 473 20.40 1.16 -19.25
CA SER A 473 20.92 2.39 -18.66
C SER A 473 20.26 2.67 -17.29
N GLN A 474 18.95 2.46 -17.18
CA GLN A 474 18.22 2.62 -15.93
C GLN A 474 18.54 1.51 -14.91
N PHE A 475 18.70 0.24 -15.32
CA PHE A 475 19.15 -0.83 -14.41
C PHE A 475 20.57 -0.60 -13.89
N LYS A 476 21.48 -0.08 -14.72
CA LYS A 476 22.83 0.34 -14.32
C LYS A 476 22.75 1.43 -13.24
N ALA A 477 21.92 2.46 -13.44
CA ALA A 477 21.68 3.48 -12.42
C ALA A 477 21.09 2.92 -11.13
N ALA A 478 20.05 2.08 -11.20
CA ALA A 478 19.44 1.44 -10.04
C ALA A 478 20.45 0.62 -9.21
N SER A 479 21.24 -0.21 -9.89
CA SER A 479 22.28 -1.04 -9.26
C SER A 479 23.43 -0.23 -8.70
N HIS A 480 23.78 0.92 -9.29
CA HIS A 480 24.80 1.81 -8.76
C HIS A 480 24.36 2.48 -7.46
N LEU A 481 23.10 2.92 -7.40
CA LEU A 481 22.51 3.58 -6.23
C LEU A 481 22.24 2.61 -5.07
N ASN A 482 22.04 1.32 -5.35
CA ASN A 482 21.85 0.29 -4.33
C ASN A 482 22.68 -0.98 -4.64
N PRO A 483 24.01 -0.92 -4.46
CA PRO A 483 24.93 -1.98 -4.86
C PRO A 483 24.86 -3.22 -3.96
N ASN A 484 24.04 -3.25 -2.90
CA ASN A 484 23.84 -4.44 -2.08
C ASN A 484 22.57 -5.21 -2.43
N ASN A 485 21.70 -4.64 -3.29
CA ASN A 485 20.48 -5.31 -3.71
C ASN A 485 20.77 -6.36 -4.78
N GLU A 486 20.61 -7.63 -4.42
CA GLU A 486 20.89 -8.76 -5.30
C GLU A 486 19.95 -8.80 -6.52
N ARG A 487 18.65 -8.58 -6.32
CA ARG A 487 17.66 -8.56 -7.42
C ARG A 487 18.03 -7.54 -8.51
N MET A 488 18.45 -6.34 -8.10
CA MET A 488 18.86 -5.29 -9.04
C MET A 488 20.12 -5.67 -9.82
N LYS A 489 21.08 -6.35 -9.17
CA LYS A 489 22.27 -6.87 -9.86
C LYS A 489 21.89 -7.91 -10.91
N LEU A 490 21.04 -8.87 -10.55
CA LEU A 490 20.66 -9.95 -11.46
C LEU A 490 19.89 -9.40 -12.67
N ARG A 491 18.89 -8.52 -12.48
CA ARG A 491 18.17 -7.89 -13.61
C ARG A 491 19.08 -7.03 -14.48
N LYS A 492 20.05 -6.30 -13.91
CA LYS A 492 21.05 -5.59 -14.71
C LYS A 492 21.83 -6.54 -15.62
N ILE A 493 22.33 -7.67 -15.08
CA ILE A 493 23.09 -8.65 -15.87
C ILE A 493 22.22 -9.25 -16.98
N PHE A 494 20.96 -9.58 -16.69
CA PHE A 494 20.05 -10.08 -17.71
C PHE A 494 19.79 -9.03 -18.81
N SER A 495 19.50 -7.79 -18.43
CA SER A 495 19.29 -6.69 -19.38
C SER A 495 20.53 -6.39 -20.24
N MET A 496 21.74 -6.64 -19.75
CA MET A 496 22.96 -6.60 -20.56
C MET A 496 22.92 -7.62 -21.71
N ALA A 497 22.39 -8.82 -21.47
CA ALA A 497 22.23 -9.82 -22.54
C ALA A 497 21.20 -9.37 -23.59
N GLU A 498 20.11 -8.74 -23.17
CA GLU A 498 19.04 -8.25 -24.04
C GLU A 498 19.43 -7.02 -24.88
N ALA A 499 20.33 -6.17 -24.36
CA ALA A 499 20.81 -4.95 -25.01
C ALA A 499 22.13 -5.14 -25.80
N GLY A 500 22.53 -6.39 -26.08
CA GLY A 500 23.71 -6.69 -26.90
C GLY A 500 25.06 -6.72 -26.17
N GLU A 501 25.11 -6.49 -24.85
CA GLU A 501 26.30 -6.66 -23.99
C GLU A 501 26.50 -8.13 -23.54
N GLY A 502 26.22 -9.07 -24.44
CA GLY A 502 26.04 -10.49 -24.13
C GLY A 502 27.26 -11.23 -23.57
N LYS A 503 28.47 -10.93 -24.07
CA LYS A 503 29.71 -11.58 -23.60
C LYS A 503 30.01 -11.24 -22.14
N GLU A 504 29.79 -9.98 -21.76
CA GLU A 504 30.00 -9.52 -20.39
C GLU A 504 28.94 -10.09 -19.45
N ALA A 505 27.67 -10.09 -19.89
CA ALA A 505 26.57 -10.69 -19.15
C ALA A 505 26.82 -12.18 -18.81
N GLU A 506 27.25 -12.96 -19.80
CA GLU A 506 27.58 -14.38 -19.62
C GLU A 506 28.75 -14.58 -18.64
N GLY A 507 29.80 -13.76 -18.74
CA GLY A 507 30.94 -13.81 -17.82
C GLY A 507 30.55 -13.53 -16.37
N LEU A 508 29.72 -12.49 -16.16
CA LEU A 508 29.22 -12.14 -14.83
C LEU A 508 28.29 -13.22 -14.25
N ALA A 509 27.37 -13.75 -15.04
CA ALA A 509 26.44 -14.81 -14.60
C ALA A 509 27.19 -16.11 -14.23
N LYS A 510 28.22 -16.49 -15.00
CA LYS A 510 29.08 -17.64 -14.67
C LYS A 510 29.82 -17.45 -13.36
N LYS A 511 30.43 -16.29 -13.15
CA LYS A 511 31.18 -15.97 -11.92
C LYS A 511 30.28 -16.03 -10.68
N LEU A 512 29.01 -15.63 -10.79
CA LEU A 512 28.03 -15.79 -9.71
C LEU A 512 27.79 -17.28 -9.40
N CYS A 513 27.58 -18.10 -10.44
CA CYS A 513 27.36 -19.53 -10.30
C CYS A 513 28.62 -20.28 -9.80
N GLU A 514 29.83 -19.86 -10.15
CA GLU A 514 31.08 -20.42 -9.62
C GLU A 514 31.19 -20.19 -8.12
N LYS A 515 30.82 -18.98 -7.66
CA LYS A 515 30.84 -18.62 -6.25
C LYS A 515 29.73 -19.32 -5.45
N PHE A 516 28.56 -19.53 -6.05
CA PHE A 516 27.40 -20.15 -5.41
C PHE A 516 26.74 -21.22 -6.32
N PRO A 517 27.34 -22.43 -6.44
CA PRO A 517 26.97 -23.41 -7.47
C PRO A 517 25.56 -24.01 -7.44
N GLN A 518 24.87 -23.86 -6.30
CA GLN A 518 23.51 -24.36 -6.06
C GLN A 518 22.48 -23.23 -5.85
N ASN A 519 22.89 -21.96 -5.98
CA ASN A 519 21.95 -20.85 -5.85
C ASN A 519 21.00 -20.82 -7.06
N ILE A 520 19.72 -21.09 -6.82
CA ILE A 520 18.69 -21.18 -7.85
C ILE A 520 18.57 -19.86 -8.63
N ASN A 521 18.60 -18.70 -7.97
CA ASN A 521 18.45 -17.41 -8.65
C ASN A 521 19.63 -17.11 -9.59
N HIS A 522 20.85 -17.50 -9.22
CA HIS A 522 22.04 -17.32 -10.08
C HIS A 522 22.00 -18.28 -11.27
N LEU A 523 21.58 -19.52 -11.05
CA LEU A 523 21.42 -20.50 -12.11
C LEU A 523 20.29 -20.11 -13.07
N THR A 524 19.17 -19.58 -12.57
CA THR A 524 18.09 -19.04 -13.41
C THR A 524 18.63 -17.91 -14.29
N LEU A 525 19.30 -16.91 -13.71
CA LEU A 525 19.94 -15.85 -14.48
C LEU A 525 20.88 -16.40 -15.57
N LEU A 526 21.70 -17.40 -15.25
CA LEU A 526 22.62 -18.00 -16.23
C LEU A 526 21.88 -18.71 -17.35
N GLY A 527 20.80 -19.43 -17.03
CA GLY A 527 19.91 -20.06 -18.01
C GLY A 527 19.28 -19.04 -18.95
N ASP A 528 18.70 -17.97 -18.38
CA ASP A 528 18.05 -16.90 -19.11
C ASP A 528 19.05 -16.15 -20.02
N VAL A 529 20.25 -15.85 -19.51
CA VAL A 529 21.33 -15.24 -20.31
C VAL A 529 21.76 -16.17 -21.44
N TYR A 530 21.93 -17.47 -21.20
CA TYR A 530 22.25 -18.40 -22.29
C TYR A 530 21.15 -18.42 -23.34
N TYR A 531 19.89 -18.39 -22.92
CA TYR A 531 18.75 -18.38 -23.83
C TYR A 531 18.73 -17.10 -24.67
N ALA A 532 18.87 -15.91 -24.06
CA ALA A 532 18.95 -14.62 -24.74
C ALA A 532 20.09 -14.55 -25.77
N LEU A 533 21.21 -15.26 -25.52
CA LEU A 533 22.35 -15.36 -26.44
C LEU A 533 22.20 -16.45 -27.51
N GLY A 534 21.04 -17.10 -27.62
CA GLY A 534 20.78 -18.20 -28.57
C GLY A 534 21.51 -19.51 -28.24
N LYS A 535 22.04 -19.67 -27.02
CA LYS A 535 22.78 -20.86 -26.56
C LYS A 535 21.82 -21.86 -25.91
N GLU A 536 20.78 -22.26 -26.64
CA GLU A 536 19.65 -23.06 -26.13
C GLU A 536 20.05 -24.34 -25.42
N LYS A 537 21.04 -25.09 -25.93
CA LYS A 537 21.53 -26.31 -25.27
C LYS A 537 22.05 -26.03 -23.85
N LYS A 538 22.85 -24.98 -23.69
CA LYS A 538 23.39 -24.58 -22.38
C LYS A 538 22.30 -24.06 -21.45
N ALA A 539 21.31 -23.34 -22.00
CA ALA A 539 20.15 -22.91 -21.23
C ALA A 539 19.36 -24.13 -20.71
N ALA A 540 19.01 -25.08 -21.59
CA ALA A 540 18.30 -26.30 -21.22
C ALA A 540 19.06 -27.15 -20.19
N ASP A 541 20.38 -27.33 -20.35
CA ASP A 541 21.22 -28.02 -19.36
C ASP A 541 21.18 -27.32 -18.00
N THR A 542 21.20 -25.98 -18.00
CA THR A 542 21.12 -25.17 -16.78
C THR A 542 19.75 -25.28 -16.11
N TYR A 543 18.65 -25.20 -16.86
CA TYR A 543 17.30 -25.39 -16.33
C TYR A 543 17.10 -26.81 -15.77
N ASN A 544 17.60 -27.84 -16.45
CA ASN A 544 17.59 -29.21 -15.93
C ASN A 544 18.36 -29.33 -14.60
N LYS A 545 19.51 -28.65 -14.48
CA LYS A 545 20.25 -28.58 -13.21
C LYS A 545 19.42 -27.93 -12.10
N ILE A 546 18.69 -26.85 -12.40
CA ILE A 546 17.79 -26.20 -11.44
C ILE A 546 16.68 -27.16 -10.99
N LEU A 547 16.04 -27.87 -11.93
CA LEU A 547 14.96 -28.80 -11.61
C LEU A 547 15.41 -30.03 -10.80
N ARG A 548 16.70 -30.40 -10.87
CA ARG A 548 17.29 -31.40 -9.97
C ARG A 548 17.45 -30.89 -8.52
N ILE A 549 17.70 -29.59 -8.34
CA ILE A 549 17.79 -28.97 -7.01
C ILE A 549 16.39 -28.76 -6.44
N ASN A 550 15.49 -28.19 -7.25
CA ASN A 550 14.09 -27.98 -6.91
C ASN A 550 13.21 -28.13 -8.15
N SER A 551 12.48 -29.24 -8.20
CA SER A 551 11.62 -29.65 -9.32
C SER A 551 10.42 -28.73 -9.56
N LYS A 552 10.10 -27.81 -8.63
CA LYS A 552 8.97 -26.88 -8.72
C LYS A 552 9.39 -25.44 -9.05
N THR A 553 10.63 -25.25 -9.53
CA THR A 553 11.15 -23.91 -9.84
C THR A 553 10.52 -23.36 -11.13
N ILE A 554 9.55 -22.45 -11.00
CA ILE A 554 8.75 -21.92 -12.12
C ILE A 554 9.60 -21.41 -13.31
N PRO A 555 10.61 -20.52 -13.13
CA PRO A 555 11.40 -20.01 -14.26
C PRO A 555 12.10 -21.11 -15.07
N ALA A 556 12.61 -22.14 -14.40
CA ALA A 556 13.27 -23.26 -15.08
C ALA A 556 12.26 -24.13 -15.85
N ILE A 557 11.05 -24.32 -15.31
CA ILE A 557 9.96 -25.02 -16.00
C ILE A 557 9.54 -24.23 -17.25
N GLN A 558 9.37 -22.90 -17.12
CA GLN A 558 9.03 -22.03 -18.25
C GLN A 558 10.07 -22.12 -19.37
N GLY A 559 11.34 -21.85 -19.05
CA GLY A 559 12.42 -21.84 -20.03
C GLY A 559 12.64 -23.20 -20.69
N LEU A 560 12.60 -24.29 -19.92
CA LEU A 560 12.77 -25.63 -20.47
C LEU A 560 11.57 -26.08 -21.31
N SER A 561 10.35 -25.80 -20.87
CA SER A 561 9.14 -26.08 -21.64
C SER A 561 9.18 -25.33 -22.98
N TRP A 562 9.53 -24.04 -22.95
CA TRP A 562 9.64 -23.24 -24.16
C TRP A 562 10.67 -23.81 -25.13
N ILE A 563 11.91 -24.08 -24.67
CA ILE A 563 12.96 -24.66 -25.52
C ILE A 563 12.52 -26.00 -26.11
N LYS A 564 11.91 -26.88 -25.31
CA LYS A 564 11.44 -28.19 -25.77
C LYS A 564 10.33 -28.09 -26.83
N SER A 565 9.53 -27.02 -26.79
CA SER A 565 8.47 -26.74 -27.78
C SER A 565 9.02 -26.12 -29.06
N THR A 566 9.86 -25.08 -28.95
CA THR A 566 10.14 -24.15 -30.06
C THR A 566 11.55 -24.22 -30.63
N SER A 567 12.48 -24.93 -29.98
CA SER A 567 13.89 -24.96 -30.41
C SER A 567 14.04 -25.40 -31.87
N LYS A 568 14.87 -24.68 -32.61
CA LYS A 568 15.27 -25.07 -33.98
C LYS A 568 16.17 -26.31 -33.98
N ASN A 569 16.80 -26.64 -32.84
CA ASN A 569 17.61 -27.83 -32.69
C ASN A 569 16.71 -29.04 -32.36
N VAL A 570 16.58 -29.95 -33.32
CA VAL A 570 15.76 -31.17 -33.19
C VAL A 570 16.12 -32.01 -31.97
N GLN A 571 17.39 -32.02 -31.54
CA GLN A 571 17.82 -32.79 -30.35
C GLN A 571 17.29 -32.21 -29.02
N LEU A 572 16.91 -30.94 -29.01
CA LEU A 572 16.33 -30.27 -27.83
C LEU A 572 14.80 -30.36 -27.82
N ARG A 573 14.17 -30.70 -28.95
CA ARG A 573 12.72 -30.81 -29.07
C ARG A 573 12.19 -32.06 -28.37
N ASP A 574 11.16 -31.86 -27.56
CA ASP A 574 10.46 -32.91 -26.84
C ASP A 574 9.05 -32.42 -26.48
N GLY A 575 8.13 -32.52 -27.44
CA GLY A 575 6.77 -31.99 -27.28
C GLY A 575 6.01 -32.62 -26.11
N LYS A 576 6.17 -33.94 -25.88
CA LYS A 576 5.52 -34.62 -24.74
C LYS A 576 6.05 -34.11 -23.41
N GLY A 577 7.37 -33.98 -23.26
CA GLY A 577 7.97 -33.39 -22.07
C GLY A 577 7.61 -31.92 -21.88
N ALA A 578 7.49 -31.15 -22.98
CA ALA A 578 7.04 -29.76 -22.92
C ALA A 578 5.61 -29.64 -22.37
N VAL A 579 4.67 -30.46 -22.86
CA VAL A 579 3.29 -30.46 -22.37
C VAL A 579 3.22 -30.79 -20.88
N GLN A 580 3.98 -31.79 -20.41
CA GLN A 580 4.03 -32.14 -18.98
C GLN A 580 4.48 -30.96 -18.09
N LEU A 581 5.50 -30.22 -18.54
CA LEU A 581 6.00 -29.04 -17.84
C LEU A 581 4.99 -27.89 -17.89
N ALA A 582 4.40 -27.63 -19.06
CA ALA A 582 3.42 -26.56 -19.24
C ALA A 582 2.10 -26.81 -18.46
N GLU A 583 1.58 -28.03 -18.45
CA GLU A 583 0.41 -28.41 -17.65
C GLU A 583 0.67 -28.26 -16.15
N PHE A 584 1.90 -28.53 -15.70
CA PHE A 584 2.27 -28.25 -14.31
C PHE A 584 2.19 -26.75 -14.00
N LEU A 585 2.67 -25.87 -14.89
CA LEU A 585 2.53 -24.42 -14.73
C LEU A 585 1.06 -24.02 -14.63
N MET A 586 0.20 -24.61 -15.46
CA MET A 586 -1.23 -24.31 -15.49
C MET A 586 -2.02 -24.72 -14.24
N LYS A 587 -1.45 -25.57 -13.37
CA LYS A 587 -2.02 -25.89 -12.05
C LYS A 587 -1.78 -24.78 -11.01
N SER A 588 -0.96 -23.78 -11.33
CA SER A 588 -0.66 -22.67 -10.43
C SER A 588 -1.87 -21.73 -10.29
N PRO A 589 -2.15 -21.19 -9.09
CA PRO A 589 -3.21 -20.19 -8.92
C PRO A 589 -3.02 -18.99 -9.87
N GLY A 590 -4.05 -18.66 -10.64
CA GLY A 590 -4.02 -17.53 -11.59
C GLY A 590 -3.34 -17.82 -12.93
N ALA A 591 -2.90 -19.05 -13.19
CA ALA A 591 -2.22 -19.43 -14.44
C ALA A 591 -3.02 -19.14 -15.71
N SER A 592 -4.35 -19.34 -15.67
CA SER A 592 -5.24 -19.02 -16.81
C SER A 592 -5.21 -17.53 -17.19
N ASN A 593 -4.86 -16.65 -16.25
CA ASN A 593 -4.72 -15.22 -16.46
C ASN A 593 -3.24 -14.79 -16.52
N ASN A 594 -2.33 -15.67 -16.94
CA ASN A 594 -0.91 -15.35 -17.15
C ASN A 594 -0.57 -15.54 -18.64
N GLU A 595 -0.18 -14.46 -19.31
CA GLU A 595 0.11 -14.46 -20.75
C GLU A 595 1.24 -15.42 -21.09
N GLU A 596 2.36 -15.40 -20.36
CA GLU A 596 3.49 -16.29 -20.63
C GLU A 596 3.13 -17.77 -20.45
N PHE A 597 2.32 -18.11 -19.45
CA PHE A 597 1.92 -19.49 -19.20
C PHE A 597 1.01 -20.00 -20.31
N ASN A 598 0.06 -19.17 -20.76
CA ASN A 598 -0.79 -19.47 -21.91
C ASN A 598 0.05 -19.61 -23.19
N MET A 599 1.06 -18.73 -23.40
CA MET A 599 1.98 -18.83 -24.53
C MET A 599 2.74 -20.16 -24.53
N ILE A 600 3.30 -20.54 -23.38
CA ILE A 600 4.12 -21.74 -23.22
C ILE A 600 3.30 -23.02 -23.43
N ILE A 601 2.09 -23.10 -22.87
CA ILE A 601 1.24 -24.28 -23.07
C ILE A 601 0.69 -24.36 -24.49
N GLY A 602 0.38 -23.21 -25.12
CA GLY A 602 0.03 -23.15 -26.54
C GLY A 602 1.16 -23.70 -27.41
N ALA A 603 2.39 -23.22 -27.20
CA ALA A 603 3.58 -23.72 -27.89
C ALA A 603 3.82 -25.22 -27.67
N ALA A 604 3.56 -25.74 -26.48
CA ALA A 604 3.70 -27.16 -26.18
C ALA A 604 2.68 -28.04 -26.92
N TYR A 605 1.42 -27.60 -27.01
CA TYR A 605 0.40 -28.29 -27.79
C TYR A 605 0.69 -28.25 -29.29
N GLU A 606 1.20 -27.13 -29.80
CA GLU A 606 1.65 -27.02 -31.20
C GLU A 606 2.72 -28.09 -31.51
N ALA A 607 3.69 -28.28 -30.60
CA ALA A 607 4.79 -29.21 -30.78
C ALA A 607 4.38 -30.69 -30.84
N ILE A 608 3.15 -31.04 -30.40
CA ILE A 608 2.60 -32.39 -30.50
C ILE A 608 1.45 -32.52 -31.51
N GLY A 609 1.14 -31.46 -32.25
CA GLY A 609 0.09 -31.46 -33.28
C GLY A 609 -1.34 -31.31 -32.73
N GLU A 610 -1.51 -30.85 -31.49
CA GLU A 610 -2.82 -30.55 -30.89
C GLU A 610 -3.24 -29.11 -31.24
N TYR A 611 -3.42 -28.85 -32.54
CA TYR A 611 -3.56 -27.48 -33.09
C TYR A 611 -4.73 -26.69 -32.50
N GLU A 612 -5.88 -27.32 -32.22
CA GLU A 612 -7.03 -26.63 -31.61
C GLU A 612 -6.73 -26.11 -30.21
N LYS A 613 -6.07 -26.92 -29.38
CA LYS A 613 -5.65 -26.50 -28.03
C LYS A 613 -4.58 -25.43 -28.11
N SER A 614 -3.60 -25.60 -28.99
CA SER A 614 -2.56 -24.62 -29.27
C SER A 614 -3.17 -23.25 -29.60
N LYS A 615 -4.09 -23.22 -30.59
CA LYS A 615 -4.79 -22.02 -31.04
C LYS A 615 -5.55 -21.33 -29.91
N PHE A 616 -6.29 -22.09 -29.10
CA PHE A 616 -7.00 -21.53 -27.94
C PHE A 616 -6.05 -20.79 -26.99
N TYR A 617 -4.98 -21.47 -26.55
CA TYR A 617 -4.05 -20.90 -25.57
C TYR A 617 -3.18 -19.77 -26.14
N LEU A 618 -2.71 -19.89 -27.38
CA LEU A 618 -1.96 -18.81 -28.06
C LEU A 618 -2.83 -17.57 -28.26
N LYS A 619 -4.11 -17.74 -28.61
CA LYS A 619 -5.05 -16.63 -28.71
C LYS A 619 -5.30 -15.96 -27.35
N THR A 620 -5.58 -16.75 -26.32
CA THR A 620 -5.72 -16.22 -24.95
C THR A 620 -4.47 -15.47 -24.51
N SER A 621 -3.28 -16.01 -24.78
CA SER A 621 -2.02 -15.35 -24.48
C SER A 621 -1.88 -14.02 -25.24
N TYR A 622 -2.25 -13.99 -26.51
CA TYR A 622 -2.13 -12.80 -27.35
C TYR A 622 -3.09 -11.69 -26.88
N ASP A 623 -4.34 -12.05 -26.58
CA ASP A 623 -5.35 -11.12 -26.06
C ASP A 623 -4.89 -10.54 -24.70
N LEU A 624 -4.40 -11.39 -23.79
CA LEU A 624 -3.83 -10.94 -22.52
C LEU A 624 -2.58 -10.06 -22.71
N ALA A 625 -1.72 -10.37 -23.69
CA ALA A 625 -0.52 -9.60 -23.97
C ALA A 625 -0.85 -8.24 -24.59
N LEU A 626 -1.91 -8.13 -25.40
CA LEU A 626 -2.45 -6.86 -25.88
C LEU A 626 -2.97 -6.02 -24.72
N ASP A 627 -3.78 -6.62 -23.84
CA ASP A 627 -4.33 -5.95 -22.65
C ASP A 627 -3.23 -5.48 -21.68
N ARG A 628 -2.09 -6.18 -21.65
CA ARG A 628 -0.95 -5.91 -20.75
C ARG A 628 0.22 -5.20 -21.40
N TYR A 629 0.10 -4.84 -22.68
CA TYR A 629 1.15 -4.15 -23.45
C TYR A 629 2.49 -4.90 -23.46
N SER A 630 2.42 -6.24 -23.49
CA SER A 630 3.59 -7.11 -23.51
C SER A 630 4.10 -7.29 -24.93
N THR A 631 4.87 -6.31 -25.42
CA THR A 631 5.38 -6.29 -26.79
C THR A 631 6.26 -7.50 -27.12
N GLU A 632 7.02 -7.97 -26.14
CA GLU A 632 7.87 -9.16 -26.26
C GLU A 632 7.05 -10.44 -26.46
N THR A 633 6.00 -10.65 -25.67
CA THR A 633 5.12 -11.82 -25.81
C THR A 633 4.42 -11.82 -27.17
N ILE A 634 3.89 -10.67 -27.59
CA ILE A 634 3.28 -10.48 -28.91
C ILE A 634 4.29 -10.83 -30.02
N LYS A 635 5.52 -10.32 -29.92
CA LYS A 635 6.59 -10.59 -30.87
C LYS A 635 6.95 -12.08 -30.90
N MET A 636 7.06 -12.73 -29.75
CA MET A 636 7.36 -14.17 -29.67
C MET A 636 6.27 -15.03 -30.29
N ILE A 637 5.00 -14.73 -30.04
CA ILE A 637 3.87 -15.43 -30.66
C ILE A 637 3.89 -15.25 -32.19
N ASN A 638 3.98 -13.99 -32.66
CA ASN A 638 3.97 -13.69 -34.09
C ASN A 638 5.16 -14.33 -34.84
N GLN A 639 6.32 -14.42 -34.21
CA GLN A 639 7.52 -15.00 -34.82
C GLN A 639 7.48 -16.53 -34.88
N ASN A 640 6.96 -17.19 -33.85
CA ASN A 640 6.99 -18.66 -33.77
C ASN A 640 5.71 -19.31 -34.31
N PHE A 641 4.58 -18.60 -34.28
CA PHE A 641 3.26 -19.12 -34.64
C PHE A 641 2.49 -18.15 -35.54
N PRO A 642 3.01 -17.72 -36.70
CA PRO A 642 2.42 -16.66 -37.52
C PRO A 642 0.97 -16.94 -37.99
N ASN A 643 0.53 -18.20 -37.99
CA ASN A 643 -0.79 -18.62 -38.45
C ASN A 643 -1.82 -18.87 -37.33
N PHE A 644 -1.49 -18.60 -36.07
CA PHE A 644 -2.38 -18.91 -34.94
C PHE A 644 -3.73 -18.15 -34.97
N LEU A 645 -3.78 -17.00 -35.66
CA LEU A 645 -4.99 -16.20 -35.86
C LEU A 645 -5.76 -16.55 -37.14
N ASN A 646 -5.21 -17.39 -38.01
CA ASN A 646 -5.91 -17.76 -39.24
C ASN A 646 -7.16 -18.57 -38.86
N LYS A 647 -8.31 -18.11 -39.36
CA LYS A 647 -9.48 -18.98 -39.51
C LYS A 647 -9.04 -20.07 -40.49
N ASP A 648 -9.15 -21.33 -40.09
CA ASP A 648 -8.83 -22.44 -41.00
C ASP A 648 -9.69 -22.34 -42.26
N ASN A 649 -9.06 -22.75 -43.37
CA ASN A 649 -9.70 -23.07 -44.65
C ASN A 649 -10.83 -24.09 -44.47
#